data_AF-A0AAW1RFP8-F1
#
_entry.id   AF-A0AAW1RFP8-F1
#
_cell.length_a   1.000
_cell.length_b   1.000
_cell.length_c   1.000
_cell.angle_alpha   90.00
_cell.angle_beta   90.00
_cell.angle_gamma   90.00
#
_symmetry.space_group_name_H-M   'P 1'
#
loop_
_entity.id
_entity.type
_entity.pdbx_description
1 polymer ?
#
loop_
_entity_poly.entity_id
_entity_poly.type
_entity_poly.pdbx_seq_one_letter_code
_entity_poly.pdbx_strand_id
1 'polypeptide(L)'
;MLLPRPQLNTFLGLVTLANVVFGQGQAPAEPLDGLAWVVQVSDLHLSAFNYLPDHYAHFGDKEGDLRLFAGTVLSGLAPGALLLTGDLVDGKTALGRGHQLKTEWEAYRRVLDAIKEESGLPEEAILDLRGNHDDFNVPHRGGAVDFFKDYAAAGRRNATARVTITPLYAGHFRAAWAAGRHFAQGLGDCPVALLAGCDATPDPGLRGPTNFAGFVGASELADLDAQLAQALSFYRARGCELELVAYGHHPLAVIAHPDTRPWTRSSPSRIPGEPITGGASAHFGQGAPQLGPATVQDVLQRHGALTYLAGHLHGIFGQRLHRLHPGPDGGHLAELETTAWKDDRRFRLLSLDGSDLSFVDLSFHTPSRPRAGASADPTPGTAANFSITGVEPGRLVSNWVVHITSPPDGRYAPLLPGMPRKYKAVRALVLPVRPPSAAAQLASRLKVSLRWECAASRTGGQATMTPVAGRGPLWQAAWPRERPCRLDPGDRVVSLQVVADDRSGLVSSSDLRPVALRIVSEGGRSTVLSTPPAPLPLRQGVWERAMLALDWQRLAHRLFHALWAAQLLGLLLAPRLLGNTPSARRWRAAFGPALPPLRGGPSSLLASAAAAAAAAPAVALCDMAEDPAVWWPLAAYSLGLYALPWFMAQFLSGEPGLFLMGKVLYRLDGRWHSRADPDTLRVGSVHLALTVLPATLWTATVTSRWARLLAARRPLRPAVTPAQWAAAAPLLALHAAVAWRICFVSYGWPAVLFSPGLAWTAPLLAWLLVARRRGVLAARRRGGPAGVGTPVSPCTWPAALLPELPAGAAKDR
;
A
#
# COMPACT_ATOMS: atom_id res chain seq x y z
N MET A 1 14.68 -9.48 -58.90
CA MET A 1 14.35 -8.33 -59.77
C MET A 1 13.68 -7.29 -58.88
N LEU A 2 14.35 -6.25 -58.34
CA LEU A 2 14.87 -5.01 -59.00
C LEU A 2 13.80 -4.41 -59.92
N LEU A 3 13.22 -3.20 -59.82
CA LEU A 3 13.39 -1.89 -59.13
C LEU A 3 12.09 -1.05 -59.48
N PRO A 4 11.89 0.26 -59.16
CA PRO A 4 12.39 1.13 -58.09
C PRO A 4 11.31 2.01 -57.37
N ARG A 5 11.69 2.55 -56.19
CA ARG A 5 11.15 3.79 -55.56
C ARG A 5 11.68 4.99 -56.34
N PRO A 6 10.84 5.97 -56.77
CA PRO A 6 10.75 7.23 -56.00
C PRO A 6 9.43 8.00 -56.24
N GLN A 7 8.37 7.80 -55.44
CA GLN A 7 7.21 8.73 -55.41
C GLN A 7 6.54 8.89 -54.03
N LEU A 8 7.19 8.48 -52.94
CA LEU A 8 6.60 8.58 -51.58
C LEU A 8 7.00 9.84 -50.80
N ASN A 9 8.06 10.56 -51.21
CA ASN A 9 8.56 11.72 -50.46
C ASN A 9 7.79 13.02 -50.76
N THR A 10 7.03 13.09 -51.86
CA THR A 10 6.31 14.32 -52.25
C THR A 10 4.93 14.42 -51.61
N PHE A 11 4.34 13.31 -51.15
CA PHE A 11 3.02 13.31 -50.53
C PHE A 11 3.07 13.56 -49.01
N LEU A 12 4.17 13.21 -48.35
CA LEU A 12 4.36 13.49 -46.92
C LEU A 12 4.73 14.95 -46.63
N GLY A 13 5.29 15.68 -47.60
CA GLY A 13 5.69 17.09 -47.43
C GLY A 13 4.55 18.11 -47.48
N LEU A 14 3.40 17.77 -48.09
CA LEU A 14 2.26 18.69 -48.24
C LEU A 14 1.26 18.61 -47.08
N VAL A 15 1.22 17.50 -46.34
CA VAL A 15 0.36 17.35 -45.15
C VAL A 15 0.94 18.08 -43.92
N THR A 16 2.26 18.30 -43.88
CA THR A 16 2.92 19.03 -42.78
C THR A 16 2.78 20.55 -42.91
N LEU A 17 2.59 21.10 -44.11
CA LEU A 17 2.42 22.56 -44.30
C LEU A 17 1.00 23.06 -44.05
N ALA A 18 -0.03 22.21 -44.23
CA ALA A 18 -1.43 22.62 -44.06
C ALA A 18 -1.83 22.80 -42.57
N ASN A 19 -1.22 22.04 -41.66
CA ASN A 19 -1.48 22.18 -40.22
C ASN A 19 -0.76 23.36 -39.54
N VAL A 20 0.18 24.01 -40.24
CA VAL A 20 0.91 25.17 -39.72
C VAL A 20 0.18 26.50 -40.04
N VAL A 21 -0.72 26.53 -41.03
CA VAL A 21 -1.31 27.79 -41.53
C VAL A 21 -2.70 28.12 -40.94
N PHE A 22 -3.40 27.18 -40.30
CA PHE A 22 -4.75 27.44 -39.73
C PHE A 22 -4.88 27.30 -38.20
N GLY A 23 -3.77 27.26 -37.47
CA GLY A 23 -3.74 27.34 -36.00
C GLY A 23 -3.42 28.74 -35.49
N GLN A 24 -4.21 29.77 -35.82
CA GLN A 24 -4.15 31.06 -35.11
C GLN A 24 -4.74 30.89 -33.71
N GLY A 25 -3.96 30.34 -32.79
CA GLY A 25 -4.31 30.19 -31.39
C GLY A 25 -3.11 30.54 -30.51
N GLN A 26 -3.12 31.76 -29.97
CA GLN A 26 -2.27 32.32 -28.91
C GLN A 26 -0.76 31.96 -28.93
N ALA A 27 0.07 33.00 -29.04
CA ALA A 27 1.53 32.91 -28.82
C ALA A 27 1.85 32.07 -27.55
N PRO A 28 2.87 31.19 -27.60
CA PRO A 28 3.26 30.39 -26.46
C PRO A 28 3.64 31.33 -25.30
N ALA A 29 3.01 31.12 -24.14
CA ALA A 29 3.42 31.79 -22.92
C ALA A 29 4.93 31.54 -22.70
N GLU A 30 5.67 32.59 -22.34
CA GLU A 30 7.07 32.47 -21.94
C GLU A 30 7.26 31.34 -20.90
N PRO A 31 8.39 30.61 -20.91
CA PRO A 31 8.65 29.56 -19.95
C PRO A 31 8.47 30.09 -18.53
N LEU A 32 7.62 29.43 -17.74
CA LEU A 32 7.47 29.74 -16.32
C LEU A 32 8.75 29.27 -15.63
N ASP A 33 9.66 30.20 -15.32
CA ASP A 33 10.98 29.96 -14.70
C ASP A 33 10.97 28.81 -13.69
N GLY A 34 11.48 27.64 -14.10
CA GLY A 34 11.66 26.47 -13.23
C GLY A 34 10.38 25.83 -12.69
N LEU A 35 9.19 26.15 -13.20
CA LEU A 35 7.92 25.60 -12.72
C LEU A 35 7.37 24.52 -13.64
N ALA A 36 7.16 23.31 -13.11
CA ALA A 36 6.45 22.23 -13.78
C ALA A 36 5.35 21.65 -12.88
N TRP A 37 4.32 21.06 -13.46
CA TRP A 37 3.30 20.32 -12.71
C TRP A 37 2.85 19.06 -13.43
N VAL A 38 2.48 18.06 -12.66
CA VAL A 38 2.00 16.75 -13.14
C VAL A 38 0.69 16.41 -12.46
N VAL A 39 -0.13 15.61 -13.16
CA VAL A 39 -1.31 14.99 -12.57
C VAL A 39 -1.00 13.51 -12.34
N GLN A 40 -1.32 12.99 -11.17
CA GLN A 40 -1.25 11.55 -10.87
C GLN A 40 -2.68 11.01 -10.70
N VAL A 41 -2.94 9.87 -11.33
CA VAL A 41 -4.14 9.04 -11.12
C VAL A 41 -3.67 7.61 -10.89
N SER A 42 -4.31 6.89 -9.97
CA SER A 42 -3.97 5.50 -9.66
C SER A 42 -5.21 4.63 -9.57
N ASP A 43 -5.02 3.32 -9.71
CA ASP A 43 -6.03 2.30 -9.40
C ASP A 43 -7.34 2.55 -10.17
N LEU A 44 -7.24 2.50 -11.49
CA LEU A 44 -8.36 2.71 -12.41
C LEU A 44 -9.34 1.55 -12.39
N HIS A 45 -8.83 0.32 -12.31
CA HIS A 45 -9.61 -0.93 -12.36
C HIS A 45 -10.66 -0.95 -13.46
N LEU A 46 -10.28 -0.62 -14.71
CA LEU A 46 -11.21 -0.73 -15.83
C LEU A 46 -11.64 -2.19 -15.98
N SER A 47 -12.96 -2.42 -15.92
CA SER A 47 -13.52 -3.76 -15.82
C SER A 47 -14.42 -4.08 -17.01
N ALA A 48 -14.28 -5.28 -17.54
CA ALA A 48 -15.17 -5.80 -18.58
C ALA A 48 -16.61 -5.97 -18.07
N PHE A 49 -16.82 -5.95 -16.75
CA PHE A 49 -18.09 -6.23 -16.10
C PHE A 49 -18.84 -4.98 -15.65
N ASN A 50 -18.44 -3.79 -16.12
CA ASN A 50 -19.17 -2.54 -15.86
C ASN A 50 -20.65 -2.58 -16.32
N TYR A 51 -21.03 -3.48 -17.24
CA TYR A 51 -22.42 -3.68 -17.66
C TYR A 51 -23.29 -4.41 -16.62
N LEU A 52 -22.70 -5.05 -15.61
CA LEU A 52 -23.45 -5.74 -14.55
C LEU A 52 -24.04 -4.70 -13.57
N PRO A 53 -25.35 -4.74 -13.28
CA PRO A 53 -26.01 -3.74 -12.43
C PRO A 53 -25.37 -3.57 -11.06
N ASP A 54 -25.01 -4.66 -10.38
CA ASP A 54 -24.37 -4.60 -9.06
C ASP A 54 -22.98 -3.96 -9.16
N HIS A 55 -22.18 -4.34 -10.15
CA HIS A 55 -20.86 -3.77 -10.34
C HIS A 55 -20.93 -2.27 -10.64
N TYR A 56 -21.86 -1.88 -11.52
CA TYR A 56 -22.13 -0.48 -11.84
C TYR A 56 -22.63 0.30 -10.62
N ALA A 57 -23.52 -0.27 -9.82
CA ALA A 57 -24.02 0.35 -8.59
C ALA A 57 -22.89 0.60 -7.56
N HIS A 58 -21.86 -0.25 -7.53
CA HIS A 58 -20.75 -0.13 -6.60
C HIS A 58 -19.59 0.73 -7.10
N PHE A 59 -19.36 0.83 -8.41
CA PHE A 59 -18.16 1.52 -8.96
C PHE A 59 -18.46 2.59 -10.01
N GLY A 60 -19.67 2.66 -10.54
CA GLY A 60 -20.07 3.62 -11.57
C GLY A 60 -19.37 3.45 -12.92
N ASP A 61 -19.57 4.44 -13.79
CA ASP A 61 -18.96 4.51 -15.13
C ASP A 61 -17.52 5.04 -15.07
N LYS A 62 -16.58 4.19 -14.64
CA LYS A 62 -15.15 4.55 -14.55
C LYS A 62 -14.55 5.04 -15.87
N GLU A 63 -14.93 4.42 -16.99
CA GLU A 63 -14.41 4.76 -18.32
C GLU A 63 -14.97 6.10 -18.80
N GLY A 64 -16.30 6.30 -18.70
CA GLY A 64 -16.93 7.57 -19.06
C GLY A 64 -16.47 8.73 -18.19
N ASP A 65 -16.29 8.50 -16.88
CA ASP A 65 -15.77 9.51 -15.97
C ASP A 65 -14.34 9.94 -16.33
N LEU A 66 -13.47 9.01 -16.77
CA LEU A 66 -12.10 9.34 -17.20
C LEU A 66 -12.10 10.18 -18.48
N ARG A 67 -12.97 9.86 -19.43
CA ARG A 67 -13.11 10.65 -20.66
C ARG A 67 -13.59 12.05 -20.34
N LEU A 68 -14.67 12.18 -19.55
CA LEU A 68 -15.16 13.49 -19.10
C LEU A 68 -14.06 14.27 -18.36
N PHE A 69 -13.33 13.62 -17.47
CA PHE A 69 -12.20 14.22 -16.76
C PHE A 69 -11.09 14.68 -17.71
N ALA A 70 -10.82 13.94 -18.78
CA ALA A 70 -9.84 14.33 -19.79
C ALA A 70 -10.24 15.61 -20.54
N GLY A 71 -11.44 15.65 -21.12
CA GLY A 71 -11.92 16.80 -21.89
C GLY A 71 -12.25 18.03 -21.07
N THR A 72 -12.45 17.90 -19.76
CA THR A 72 -12.78 19.02 -18.87
C THR A 72 -11.60 19.44 -18.01
N VAL A 73 -11.14 18.56 -17.12
CA VAL A 73 -10.15 18.88 -16.10
C VAL A 73 -8.75 18.82 -16.67
N LEU A 74 -8.30 17.70 -17.27
CA LEU A 74 -6.94 17.60 -17.80
C LEU A 74 -6.69 18.63 -18.91
N SER A 75 -7.67 18.85 -19.78
CA SER A 75 -7.62 19.88 -20.83
C SER A 75 -7.39 21.29 -20.27
N GLY A 76 -8.04 21.63 -19.15
CA GLY A 76 -7.87 22.92 -18.47
C GLY A 76 -6.58 23.02 -17.64
N LEU A 77 -6.19 21.95 -16.94
CA LEU A 77 -4.97 21.90 -16.13
C LEU A 77 -3.69 21.88 -16.99
N ALA A 78 -3.75 21.27 -18.17
CA ALA A 78 -2.64 21.13 -19.13
C ALA A 78 -1.29 20.77 -18.47
N PRO A 79 -1.20 19.64 -17.74
CA PRO A 79 0.03 19.26 -17.02
C PRO A 79 1.21 18.99 -17.97
N GLY A 80 2.42 19.05 -17.42
CA GLY A 80 3.65 18.63 -18.10
C GLY A 80 3.74 17.12 -18.30
N ALA A 81 3.13 16.33 -17.40
CA ALA A 81 2.98 14.89 -17.52
C ALA A 81 1.74 14.37 -16.77
N LEU A 82 1.22 13.22 -17.22
CA LEU A 82 0.18 12.45 -16.54
C LEU A 82 0.78 11.12 -16.06
N LEU A 83 0.81 10.90 -14.75
CA LEU A 83 1.23 9.65 -14.13
C LEU A 83 0.03 8.75 -13.92
N LEU A 84 0.08 7.52 -14.45
CA LEU A 84 -0.92 6.47 -14.22
C LEU A 84 -0.27 5.31 -13.45
N THR A 85 -0.40 5.32 -12.12
CA THR A 85 0.45 4.53 -11.21
C THR A 85 -0.06 3.11 -10.94
N GLY A 86 -0.56 2.42 -11.97
CA GLY A 86 -0.90 1.00 -11.92
C GLY A 86 -2.35 0.67 -11.53
N ASP A 87 -2.65 -0.63 -11.59
CA ASP A 87 -4.00 -1.21 -11.54
C ASP A 87 -4.91 -0.54 -12.58
N LEU A 88 -4.42 -0.54 -13.82
CA LEU A 88 -5.06 0.07 -14.98
C LEU A 88 -6.33 -0.69 -15.36
N VAL A 89 -6.28 -2.03 -15.28
CA VAL A 89 -7.41 -2.93 -15.51
C VAL A 89 -7.81 -3.67 -14.23
N ASP A 90 -9.02 -4.23 -14.18
CA ASP A 90 -9.44 -5.04 -13.03
C ASP A 90 -8.80 -6.44 -13.02
N GLY A 91 -8.39 -6.98 -14.16
CA GLY A 91 -7.54 -8.18 -14.20
C GLY A 91 -8.17 -9.38 -13.48
N LYS A 92 -9.50 -9.46 -13.45
CA LYS A 92 -10.27 -10.50 -12.76
C LYS A 92 -11.42 -10.95 -13.63
N THR A 93 -11.71 -12.24 -13.62
CA THR A 93 -12.95 -12.78 -14.21
C THR A 93 -14.19 -12.38 -13.40
N ALA A 94 -15.39 -12.59 -13.93
CA ALA A 94 -16.66 -12.32 -13.22
C ALA A 94 -16.76 -12.99 -11.84
N LEU A 95 -16.09 -14.15 -11.65
CA LEU A 95 -16.06 -14.86 -10.37
C LEU A 95 -14.97 -14.35 -9.42
N GLY A 96 -14.13 -13.41 -9.83
CA GLY A 96 -13.04 -12.82 -9.04
C GLY A 96 -11.68 -13.50 -9.18
N ARG A 97 -11.55 -14.49 -10.09
CA ARG A 97 -10.26 -15.14 -10.39
C ARG A 97 -9.34 -14.18 -11.12
N GLY A 98 -8.11 -13.96 -10.63
CA GLY A 98 -7.12 -13.11 -11.30
C GLY A 98 -6.76 -13.64 -12.69
N HIS A 99 -6.94 -12.83 -13.72
CA HIS A 99 -6.74 -13.17 -15.13
C HIS A 99 -6.75 -11.91 -16.00
N GLN A 100 -5.88 -11.84 -17.01
CA GLN A 100 -5.94 -10.76 -17.98
C GLN A 100 -7.12 -10.92 -18.95
N LEU A 101 -7.93 -9.88 -19.10
CA LEU A 101 -9.02 -9.82 -20.08
C LEU A 101 -8.69 -8.77 -21.14
N LYS A 102 -8.51 -9.21 -22.39
CA LYS A 102 -8.17 -8.32 -23.51
C LYS A 102 -9.14 -7.15 -23.66
N THR A 103 -10.43 -7.36 -23.41
CA THR A 103 -11.47 -6.33 -23.48
C THR A 103 -11.24 -5.18 -22.49
N GLU A 104 -10.62 -5.43 -21.34
CA GLU A 104 -10.27 -4.39 -20.37
C GLU A 104 -9.11 -3.53 -20.87
N TRP A 105 -8.13 -4.16 -21.51
CA TRP A 105 -7.00 -3.46 -22.13
C TRP A 105 -7.42 -2.66 -23.38
N GLU A 106 -8.37 -3.17 -24.16
CA GLU A 106 -9.01 -2.41 -25.24
C GLU A 106 -9.77 -1.20 -24.69
N ALA A 107 -10.44 -1.32 -23.53
CA ALA A 107 -11.05 -0.18 -22.84
C ALA A 107 -10.00 0.84 -22.37
N TYR A 108 -8.91 0.37 -21.77
CA TYR A 108 -7.82 1.23 -21.34
C TYR A 108 -7.21 2.02 -22.50
N ARG A 109 -6.97 1.39 -23.65
CA ARG A 109 -6.46 2.07 -24.84
C ARG A 109 -7.41 3.14 -25.36
N ARG A 110 -8.73 2.87 -25.38
CA ARG A 110 -9.73 3.91 -25.73
C ARG A 110 -9.69 5.09 -24.76
N VAL A 111 -9.50 4.83 -23.46
CA VAL A 111 -9.32 5.89 -22.45
C VAL A 111 -8.04 6.70 -22.74
N LEU A 112 -6.93 6.06 -23.05
CA LEU A 112 -5.69 6.75 -23.41
C LEU A 112 -5.84 7.59 -24.67
N ASP A 113 -6.54 7.09 -25.68
CA ASP A 113 -6.80 7.82 -26.92
C ASP A 113 -7.71 9.04 -26.66
N ALA A 114 -8.76 8.88 -25.85
CA ALA A 114 -9.59 10.00 -25.41
C ALA A 114 -8.80 11.03 -24.60
N ILE A 115 -7.90 10.59 -23.70
CA ILE A 115 -6.99 11.50 -22.99
C ILE A 115 -6.17 12.32 -23.98
N LYS A 116 -5.59 11.68 -24.99
CA LYS A 116 -4.78 12.36 -25.99
C LYS A 116 -5.59 13.37 -26.80
N GLU A 117 -6.73 12.94 -27.32
CA GLU A 117 -7.59 13.75 -28.19
C GLU A 117 -8.22 14.93 -27.43
N GLU A 118 -8.75 14.69 -26.23
CA GLU A 118 -9.54 15.68 -25.52
C GLU A 118 -8.69 16.65 -24.66
N SER A 119 -7.58 16.17 -24.09
CA SER A 119 -6.68 17.03 -23.30
C SER A 119 -5.56 17.66 -24.16
N GLY A 120 -5.22 17.05 -25.30
CA GLY A 120 -4.07 17.43 -26.12
C GLY A 120 -2.72 17.08 -25.50
N LEU A 121 -2.68 16.22 -24.48
CA LEU A 121 -1.44 15.58 -24.00
C LEU A 121 -1.04 14.49 -25.01
N PRO A 122 0.18 14.47 -25.55
CA PRO A 122 0.58 13.35 -26.38
C PRO A 122 0.97 12.16 -25.53
N GLU A 123 1.12 11.02 -26.19
CA GLU A 123 1.35 9.74 -25.54
C GLU A 123 2.66 9.69 -24.75
N GLU A 124 3.68 10.44 -25.18
CA GLU A 124 4.96 10.52 -24.49
C GLU A 124 4.83 11.12 -23.09
N ALA A 125 3.89 12.05 -22.90
CA ALA A 125 3.61 12.70 -21.62
C ALA A 125 2.77 11.84 -20.67
N ILE A 126 2.24 10.71 -21.15
CA ILE A 126 1.49 9.75 -20.33
C ILE A 126 2.47 8.69 -19.85
N LEU A 127 2.71 8.64 -18.54
CA LEU A 127 3.65 7.74 -17.90
C LEU A 127 2.86 6.73 -17.06
N ASP A 128 2.46 5.63 -17.71
CA ASP A 128 1.80 4.51 -17.06
C ASP A 128 2.80 3.42 -16.63
N LEU A 129 2.43 2.65 -15.61
CA LEU A 129 3.14 1.46 -15.17
C LEU A 129 2.15 0.39 -14.70
N ARG A 130 2.62 -0.84 -14.50
CA ARG A 130 1.77 -1.95 -14.02
C ARG A 130 1.51 -1.85 -12.52
N GLY A 131 0.28 -2.14 -12.12
CA GLY A 131 -0.06 -2.59 -10.78
C GLY A 131 -0.27 -4.09 -10.73
N ASN A 132 -0.56 -4.63 -9.54
CA ASN A 132 -0.66 -6.07 -9.37
C ASN A 132 -1.82 -6.71 -10.16
N HIS A 133 -2.88 -5.95 -10.44
CA HIS A 133 -3.99 -6.42 -11.28
C HIS A 133 -3.62 -6.55 -12.75
N ASP A 134 -2.71 -5.69 -13.23
CA ASP A 134 -2.23 -5.67 -14.61
C ASP A 134 -1.31 -6.87 -14.92
N ASP A 135 -0.89 -7.60 -13.89
CA ASP A 135 0.09 -8.68 -13.96
C ASP A 135 -0.49 -10.04 -13.50
N PHE A 136 -1.80 -10.14 -13.21
CA PHE A 136 -2.39 -11.43 -12.86
C PHE A 136 -2.34 -12.43 -14.01
N ASN A 137 -1.74 -13.60 -13.78
CA ASN A 137 -1.63 -14.70 -14.73
C ASN A 137 -0.86 -14.32 -16.02
N VAL A 138 0.25 -13.62 -15.84
CA VAL A 138 1.20 -13.25 -16.90
C VAL A 138 2.47 -14.10 -16.73
N PRO A 139 2.67 -15.15 -17.55
CA PRO A 139 3.82 -16.05 -17.41
C PRO A 139 5.13 -15.42 -17.89
N HIS A 140 5.06 -14.50 -18.85
CA HIS A 140 6.22 -13.87 -19.48
C HIS A 140 5.89 -12.42 -19.81
N ARG A 141 6.71 -11.47 -19.33
CA ARG A 141 6.65 -10.07 -19.77
C ARG A 141 6.97 -9.98 -21.26
N GLY A 142 6.22 -9.16 -21.99
CA GLY A 142 6.26 -9.11 -23.44
C GLY A 142 5.61 -10.31 -24.14
N GLY A 143 5.11 -11.30 -23.38
CA GLY A 143 4.47 -12.51 -23.90
C GLY A 143 3.07 -12.26 -24.46
N ALA A 144 2.45 -13.30 -25.02
CA ALA A 144 1.18 -13.20 -25.73
C ALA A 144 -0.02 -12.74 -24.87
N VAL A 145 0.05 -12.92 -23.55
CA VAL A 145 -1.00 -12.54 -22.59
C VAL A 145 -0.60 -11.36 -21.71
N ASP A 146 0.57 -10.76 -21.95
CA ASP A 146 0.96 -9.48 -21.37
C ASP A 146 0.42 -8.36 -22.28
N PHE A 147 -0.80 -7.91 -22.02
CA PHE A 147 -1.44 -6.88 -22.84
C PHE A 147 -0.92 -5.47 -22.55
N PHE A 148 -0.19 -5.24 -21.44
CA PHE A 148 0.43 -3.95 -21.17
C PHE A 148 1.32 -3.51 -22.34
N LYS A 149 2.07 -4.45 -22.93
CA LYS A 149 2.95 -4.20 -24.08
C LYS A 149 2.25 -3.60 -25.30
N ASP A 150 0.98 -3.93 -25.52
CA ASP A 150 0.25 -3.58 -26.75
C ASP A 150 -0.63 -2.34 -26.55
N TYR A 151 -1.13 -2.13 -25.32
CA TYR A 151 -2.19 -1.16 -25.04
C TYR A 151 -1.71 0.04 -24.18
N ALA A 152 -0.77 -0.15 -23.25
CA ALA A 152 -0.25 0.93 -22.40
C ALA A 152 0.79 1.80 -23.12
N ALA A 153 0.88 3.08 -22.76
CA ALA A 153 1.79 4.05 -23.36
C ALA A 153 3.27 3.70 -23.11
N ALA A 154 3.64 3.37 -21.88
CA ALA A 154 4.98 2.91 -21.53
C ALA A 154 5.24 1.49 -22.05
N GLY A 155 4.24 0.60 -21.99
CA GLY A 155 4.37 -0.77 -22.51
C GLY A 155 4.68 -0.83 -24.00
N ARG A 156 4.05 0.04 -24.80
CA ARG A 156 4.33 0.17 -26.24
C ARG A 156 5.71 0.77 -26.54
N ARG A 157 6.25 1.58 -25.63
CA ARG A 157 7.61 2.13 -25.74
C ARG A 157 8.65 1.08 -25.39
N ASN A 158 8.47 0.40 -24.26
CA ASN A 158 9.32 -0.69 -23.82
C ASN A 158 8.54 -1.63 -22.88
N ALA A 159 8.08 -2.75 -23.44
CA ALA A 159 7.21 -3.71 -22.76
C ALA A 159 7.84 -4.35 -21.52
N THR A 160 9.16 -4.52 -21.53
CA THR A 160 9.91 -5.24 -20.50
C THR A 160 10.63 -4.30 -19.54
N ALA A 161 10.57 -2.99 -19.76
CA ALA A 161 11.19 -2.02 -18.84
C ALA A 161 10.56 -2.13 -17.45
N ARG A 162 11.41 -2.30 -16.45
CA ARG A 162 11.05 -2.26 -15.02
C ARG A 162 11.32 -0.89 -14.41
N VAL A 163 12.25 -0.14 -14.99
CA VAL A 163 12.66 1.19 -14.58
C VAL A 163 12.55 2.13 -15.77
N THR A 164 12.02 3.32 -15.54
CA THR A 164 11.95 4.38 -16.56
C THR A 164 12.38 5.72 -15.97
N ILE A 165 13.32 6.41 -16.62
CA ILE A 165 13.73 7.77 -16.24
C ILE A 165 13.27 8.75 -17.31
N THR A 166 12.46 9.74 -16.92
CA THR A 166 11.84 10.71 -17.82
C THR A 166 12.14 12.14 -17.38
N PRO A 167 12.70 13.01 -18.24
CA PRO A 167 12.84 14.42 -17.92
C PRO A 167 11.49 15.17 -17.95
N LEU A 168 11.25 16.00 -16.96
CA LEU A 168 10.11 16.92 -16.86
C LEU A 168 10.61 18.36 -17.02
N TYR A 169 10.13 19.04 -18.06
CA TYR A 169 10.51 20.43 -18.36
C TYR A 169 9.50 21.45 -17.82
N ALA A 170 9.94 22.70 -17.70
CA ALA A 170 9.11 23.79 -17.22
C ALA A 170 7.95 24.14 -18.17
N GLY A 171 6.86 24.61 -17.58
CA GLY A 171 5.62 25.00 -18.26
C GLY A 171 4.67 23.83 -18.51
N HIS A 172 3.59 24.13 -19.25
CA HIS A 172 2.67 23.09 -19.73
C HIS A 172 3.29 22.34 -20.91
N PHE A 173 2.88 21.08 -21.10
CA PHE A 173 3.47 20.22 -22.12
C PHE A 173 3.47 20.84 -23.53
N ARG A 174 2.36 21.48 -23.94
CA ARG A 174 2.25 22.08 -25.29
C ARG A 174 3.35 23.10 -25.61
N ALA A 175 3.79 23.88 -24.62
CA ALA A 175 4.87 24.86 -24.81
C ALA A 175 6.23 24.17 -24.91
N ALA A 176 6.44 23.08 -24.16
CA ALA A 176 7.65 22.27 -24.27
C ALA A 176 7.76 21.59 -25.63
N TRP A 177 6.70 20.95 -26.07
CA TRP A 177 6.69 20.22 -27.34
C TRP A 177 6.74 21.13 -28.56
N ALA A 178 6.01 22.25 -28.55
CA ALA A 178 6.10 23.25 -29.62
C ALA A 178 7.51 23.84 -29.78
N ALA A 179 8.30 23.86 -28.70
CA ALA A 179 9.71 24.26 -28.71
C ALA A 179 10.66 23.12 -29.11
N GLY A 180 10.15 21.98 -29.58
CA GLY A 180 10.95 20.82 -29.97
C GLY A 180 11.58 20.07 -28.81
N ARG A 181 11.19 20.33 -27.55
CA ARG A 181 11.72 19.66 -26.36
C ARG A 181 11.16 18.24 -26.26
N HIS A 182 11.76 17.32 -27.01
CA HIS A 182 11.37 15.92 -27.07
C HIS A 182 12.04 15.09 -25.97
N PHE A 183 11.44 13.93 -25.67
CA PHE A 183 11.99 12.87 -24.82
C PHE A 183 13.32 12.29 -25.33
N ALA A 184 13.63 12.50 -26.62
CA ALA A 184 14.83 11.99 -27.25
C ALA A 184 16.04 12.89 -26.91
N GLN A 185 17.10 12.24 -26.42
CA GLN A 185 18.40 12.83 -26.11
C GLN A 185 18.84 13.85 -27.16
N GLY A 186 19.03 15.09 -26.72
CA GLY A 186 19.67 16.13 -27.52
C GLY A 186 18.85 17.41 -27.58
N LEU A 187 18.90 18.21 -26.52
CA LEU A 187 18.68 19.66 -26.54
C LEU A 187 19.39 20.24 -25.30
N GLY A 188 19.97 21.43 -25.43
CA GLY A 188 20.75 22.11 -24.38
C GLY A 188 19.93 22.62 -23.19
N ASP A 189 18.72 22.14 -22.98
CA ASP A 189 17.75 22.64 -22.01
C ASP A 189 17.76 21.80 -20.72
N CYS A 190 17.66 22.46 -19.57
CA CYS A 190 17.61 21.80 -18.28
C CYS A 190 16.17 21.42 -17.86
N PRO A 191 15.91 20.15 -17.50
CA PRO A 191 14.63 19.77 -16.93
C PRO A 191 14.48 20.33 -15.51
N VAL A 192 13.24 20.53 -15.07
CA VAL A 192 12.91 20.86 -13.68
C VAL A 192 13.10 19.64 -12.78
N ALA A 193 12.76 18.45 -13.28
CA ALA A 193 12.97 17.21 -12.56
C ALA A 193 13.16 16.00 -13.46
N LEU A 194 13.67 14.91 -12.88
CA LEU A 194 13.54 13.56 -13.41
C LEU A 194 12.38 12.85 -12.72
N LEU A 195 11.53 12.21 -13.52
CA LEU A 195 10.47 11.32 -13.10
C LEU A 195 10.97 9.88 -13.23
N ALA A 196 11.11 9.18 -12.11
CA ALA A 196 11.64 7.82 -12.04
C ALA A 196 10.52 6.81 -11.72
N GLY A 197 10.10 6.04 -12.72
CA GLY A 197 9.12 4.97 -12.58
C GLY A 197 9.79 3.66 -12.16
N CYS A 198 9.22 2.96 -11.19
CA CYS A 198 9.66 1.63 -10.74
C CYS A 198 8.49 0.63 -10.72
N ASP A 199 8.52 -0.32 -11.65
CA ASP A 199 7.58 -1.44 -11.69
C ASP A 199 8.01 -2.53 -10.69
N ALA A 200 7.29 -2.60 -9.58
CA ALA A 200 7.49 -3.59 -8.52
C ALA A 200 6.55 -4.80 -8.66
N THR A 201 5.84 -4.98 -9.78
CA THR A 201 5.01 -6.18 -9.97
C THR A 201 5.90 -7.44 -10.09
N PRO A 202 5.47 -8.61 -9.59
CA PRO A 202 6.28 -9.83 -9.71
C PRO A 202 6.56 -10.24 -11.16
N ASP A 203 7.51 -11.14 -11.39
CA ASP A 203 7.74 -11.74 -12.70
C ASP A 203 8.18 -13.21 -12.50
N PRO A 204 7.40 -14.21 -12.93
CA PRO A 204 6.09 -14.09 -13.58
C PRO A 204 5.01 -13.54 -12.64
N GLY A 205 3.98 -12.96 -13.22
CA GLY A 205 2.77 -12.54 -12.53
C GLY A 205 1.81 -13.70 -12.28
N LEU A 206 1.69 -14.14 -11.03
CA LEU A 206 0.86 -15.30 -10.66
C LEU A 206 -0.62 -14.89 -10.47
N ARG A 207 -1.53 -15.84 -10.32
CA ARG A 207 -2.91 -15.53 -9.89
C ARG A 207 -2.95 -15.10 -8.44
N GLY A 208 -3.84 -14.18 -8.09
CA GLY A 208 -4.08 -13.80 -6.69
C GLY A 208 -4.44 -15.02 -5.81
N PRO A 209 -4.13 -15.00 -4.51
CA PRO A 209 -3.72 -13.82 -3.73
C PRO A 209 -2.19 -13.60 -3.62
N THR A 210 -1.35 -14.11 -4.55
CA THR A 210 0.13 -14.08 -4.44
C THR A 210 0.82 -12.88 -5.11
N ASN A 211 0.08 -11.82 -5.47
CA ASN A 211 0.64 -10.62 -6.08
C ASN A 211 0.24 -9.33 -5.33
N PHE A 212 -0.28 -9.41 -4.11
CA PHE A 212 -0.59 -8.20 -3.36
C PHE A 212 0.69 -7.48 -2.92
N ALA A 213 1.75 -8.22 -2.55
CA ALA A 213 3.06 -7.61 -2.35
C ALA A 213 3.78 -7.36 -3.69
N GLY A 214 4.42 -6.19 -3.80
CA GLY A 214 5.41 -5.96 -4.84
C GLY A 214 6.71 -6.73 -4.56
N PHE A 215 7.51 -6.96 -5.59
CA PHE A 215 8.85 -7.52 -5.49
C PHE A 215 9.81 -6.80 -6.43
N VAL A 216 10.95 -6.35 -5.89
CA VAL A 216 12.05 -5.76 -6.67
C VAL A 216 13.32 -6.50 -6.30
N GLY A 217 13.89 -7.22 -7.26
CA GLY A 217 15.10 -8.02 -7.09
C GLY A 217 16.38 -7.21 -7.17
N ALA A 218 17.52 -7.89 -7.02
CA ALA A 218 18.84 -7.25 -7.03
C ALA A 218 19.17 -6.64 -8.40
N SER A 219 18.74 -7.28 -9.49
CA SER A 219 18.90 -6.78 -10.87
C SER A 219 18.13 -5.47 -11.07
N GLU A 220 16.87 -5.41 -10.65
CA GLU A 220 16.04 -4.22 -10.83
C GLU A 220 16.51 -3.06 -9.94
N LEU A 221 16.99 -3.37 -8.72
CA LEU A 221 17.62 -2.36 -7.85
C LEU A 221 18.91 -1.79 -8.46
N ALA A 222 19.76 -2.65 -9.04
CA ALA A 222 20.98 -2.23 -9.70
C ALA A 222 20.68 -1.40 -10.96
N ASP A 223 19.66 -1.78 -11.73
CA ASP A 223 19.21 -1.03 -12.90
C ASP A 223 18.66 0.35 -12.51
N LEU A 224 17.83 0.43 -11.46
CA LEU A 224 17.34 1.70 -10.92
C LEU A 224 18.49 2.61 -10.49
N ASP A 225 19.45 2.08 -9.73
CA ASP A 225 20.62 2.83 -9.26
C ASP A 225 21.48 3.33 -10.43
N ALA A 226 21.74 2.47 -11.42
CA ALA A 226 22.56 2.79 -12.58
C ALA A 226 21.89 3.84 -13.49
N GLN A 227 20.60 3.69 -13.80
CA GLN A 227 19.88 4.64 -14.65
C GLN A 227 19.74 6.01 -13.99
N LEU A 228 19.47 6.07 -12.67
CA LEU A 228 19.45 7.33 -11.92
C LEU A 228 20.82 8.00 -11.90
N ALA A 229 21.88 7.25 -11.58
CA ALA A 229 23.24 7.77 -11.59
C ALA A 229 23.63 8.33 -12.96
N GLN A 230 23.31 7.61 -14.03
CA GLN A 230 23.59 8.02 -15.41
C GLN A 230 22.81 9.29 -15.77
N ALA A 231 21.50 9.33 -15.53
CA ALA A 231 20.68 10.48 -15.90
C ALA A 231 21.04 11.74 -15.09
N LEU A 232 21.21 11.61 -13.78
CA LEU A 232 21.59 12.73 -12.91
C LEU A 232 22.98 13.27 -13.26
N SER A 233 23.96 12.38 -13.49
CA SER A 233 25.31 12.81 -13.90
C SER A 233 25.29 13.50 -15.27
N PHE A 234 24.51 12.99 -16.23
CA PHE A 234 24.36 13.58 -17.55
C PHE A 234 23.86 15.03 -17.49
N TYR A 235 22.82 15.32 -16.72
CA TYR A 235 22.27 16.67 -16.61
C TYR A 235 23.09 17.59 -15.71
N ARG A 236 23.60 17.10 -14.57
CA ARG A 236 24.46 17.89 -13.67
C ARG A 236 25.78 18.30 -14.32
N ALA A 237 26.36 17.45 -15.16
CA ALA A 237 27.56 17.79 -15.94
C ALA A 237 27.33 18.95 -16.93
N ARG A 238 26.07 19.27 -17.25
CA ARG A 238 25.66 20.40 -18.10
C ARG A 238 25.23 21.63 -17.29
N GLY A 239 25.41 21.61 -15.97
CA GLY A 239 25.03 22.73 -15.10
C GLY A 239 23.54 22.78 -14.76
N CYS A 240 22.77 21.71 -15.02
CA CYS A 240 21.36 21.68 -14.67
C CYS A 240 21.16 21.46 -13.16
N GLU A 241 20.32 22.30 -12.57
CA GLU A 241 19.72 22.07 -11.25
C GLU A 241 18.35 21.43 -11.46
N LEU A 242 18.19 20.19 -11.00
CA LEU A 242 16.97 19.41 -11.18
C LEU A 242 16.68 18.55 -9.96
N GLU A 243 15.39 18.28 -9.76
CA GLU A 243 14.90 17.44 -8.68
C GLU A 243 14.62 16.01 -9.15
N LEU A 244 14.44 15.10 -8.19
CA LEU A 244 14.07 13.72 -8.46
C LEU A 244 12.73 13.39 -7.81
N VAL A 245 11.76 12.97 -8.62
CA VAL A 245 10.44 12.48 -8.21
C VAL A 245 10.31 11.05 -8.66
N ALA A 246 10.10 10.13 -7.73
CA ALA A 246 9.90 8.72 -8.03
C ALA A 246 8.41 8.35 -7.97
N TYR A 247 8.01 7.34 -8.73
CA TYR A 247 6.67 6.78 -8.69
C TYR A 247 6.66 5.27 -8.91
N GLY A 248 5.68 4.61 -8.34
CA GLY A 248 5.44 3.17 -8.45
C GLY A 248 3.97 2.86 -8.15
N HIS A 249 3.59 1.59 -8.21
CA HIS A 249 2.24 1.18 -7.79
C HIS A 249 2.17 0.91 -6.29
N HIS A 250 3.08 0.05 -5.81
CA HIS A 250 3.12 -0.41 -4.43
C HIS A 250 3.78 0.64 -3.51
N PRO A 251 3.18 0.97 -2.35
CA PRO A 251 3.88 1.68 -1.28
C PRO A 251 5.16 0.94 -0.86
N LEU A 252 6.20 1.66 -0.46
CA LEU A 252 7.51 1.10 -0.13
C LEU A 252 7.40 0.05 0.97
N ALA A 253 6.50 0.26 1.93
CA ALA A 253 6.24 -0.65 3.05
C ALA A 253 5.69 -2.04 2.64
N VAL A 254 5.18 -2.19 1.41
CA VAL A 254 4.63 -3.46 0.89
C VAL A 254 5.44 -4.04 -0.27
N ILE A 255 6.62 -3.47 -0.58
CA ILE A 255 7.57 -4.04 -1.55
C ILE A 255 8.53 -4.99 -0.84
N ALA A 256 8.71 -6.17 -1.41
CA ALA A 256 9.70 -7.14 -0.98
C ALA A 256 11.02 -7.01 -1.74
N HIS A 257 12.12 -7.31 -1.04
CA HIS A 257 13.49 -7.25 -1.55
C HIS A 257 14.26 -8.56 -1.29
N PRO A 258 15.39 -8.82 -1.97
CA PRO A 258 16.16 -10.06 -1.78
C PRO A 258 16.74 -10.24 -0.37
N ASP A 259 17.10 -9.13 0.30
CA ASP A 259 17.84 -9.14 1.57
C ASP A 259 16.98 -8.93 2.82
N THR A 260 15.65 -8.94 2.73
CA THR A 260 14.76 -8.84 3.90
C THR A 260 14.80 -10.12 4.73
N ARG A 261 15.83 -10.25 5.57
CA ARG A 261 15.95 -11.35 6.53
C ARG A 261 14.85 -11.21 7.62
N PRO A 262 14.05 -12.26 7.88
CA PRO A 262 12.91 -12.21 8.80
C PRO A 262 13.27 -11.75 10.24
N TRP A 263 14.45 -12.16 10.71
CA TRP A 263 14.87 -12.05 12.12
C TRP A 263 15.94 -11.00 12.37
N THR A 264 16.40 -10.27 11.35
CA THR A 264 17.30 -9.13 11.58
C THR A 264 16.48 -7.96 12.12
N ARG A 265 17.02 -7.23 13.10
CA ARG A 265 16.48 -5.91 13.47
C ARG A 265 16.33 -5.09 12.19
N SER A 266 15.25 -4.33 12.07
CA SER A 266 15.27 -3.22 11.11
C SER A 266 16.55 -2.46 11.43
N SER A 267 17.42 -2.23 10.46
CA SER A 267 18.36 -1.14 10.67
C SER A 267 17.44 0.05 10.89
N PRO A 268 17.43 0.71 12.06
CA PRO A 268 16.87 2.03 12.08
C PRO A 268 17.59 2.75 10.94
N SER A 269 16.82 3.33 10.03
CA SER A 269 17.30 4.45 9.21
C SER A 269 18.29 5.23 10.07
N ARG A 270 19.57 5.22 9.66
CA ARG A 270 20.75 5.62 10.45
C ARG A 270 20.42 6.70 11.46
N ILE A 271 20.82 6.50 12.71
CA ILE A 271 20.89 7.58 13.70
C ILE A 271 21.86 8.63 13.12
N PRO A 272 21.46 9.90 12.93
CA PRO A 272 22.36 10.93 12.42
C PRO A 272 23.49 11.18 13.44
N GLY A 273 24.75 11.06 13.02
CA GLY A 273 25.90 11.54 13.80
C GLY A 273 27.02 10.55 14.12
N GLU A 274 26.96 9.27 13.74
CA GLU A 274 28.14 8.40 13.88
C GLU A 274 29.16 8.66 12.75
N PRO A 275 30.43 8.99 13.06
CA PRO A 275 31.47 9.07 12.06
C PRO A 275 31.69 7.69 11.43
N ILE A 276 31.99 7.66 10.14
CA ILE A 276 32.52 6.47 9.48
C ILE A 276 33.93 6.23 10.04
N THR A 277 34.04 5.52 11.16
CA THR A 277 35.31 4.98 11.60
C THR A 277 35.51 3.65 10.90
N GLY A 278 36.38 3.65 9.89
CA GLY A 278 37.00 2.44 9.39
C GLY A 278 37.77 1.79 10.56
N GLY A 279 37.18 0.74 11.13
CA GLY A 279 37.77 -0.03 12.22
C GLY A 279 37.73 -1.50 11.87
N ALA A 280 38.83 -1.99 11.29
CA ALA A 280 39.11 -3.40 11.12
C ALA A 280 39.23 -4.10 12.48
N SER A 281 38.51 -5.20 12.67
CA SER A 281 38.99 -6.33 13.46
C SER A 281 38.39 -7.62 12.94
N ALA A 282 39.27 -8.59 12.75
CA ALA A 282 39.12 -9.77 11.94
C ALA A 282 38.39 -10.92 12.67
N HIS A 283 37.64 -11.72 11.89
CA HIS A 283 37.83 -13.17 11.83
C HIS A 283 37.20 -13.77 10.55
N PHE A 284 38.10 -14.10 9.63
CA PHE A 284 38.08 -15.06 8.50
C PHE A 284 36.75 -15.65 7.97
N GLY A 285 36.57 -15.50 6.64
CA GLY A 285 35.90 -16.51 5.80
C GLY A 285 35.04 -15.98 4.65
N GLN A 286 35.67 -15.62 3.52
CA GLN A 286 35.10 -15.46 2.17
C GLN A 286 34.06 -14.34 1.95
N GLY A 287 34.52 -13.24 1.33
CA GLY A 287 33.76 -12.40 0.40
C GLY A 287 32.47 -11.78 0.92
N ALA A 288 32.55 -10.80 1.83
CA ALA A 288 31.42 -9.89 2.04
C ALA A 288 31.28 -9.02 0.77
N PRO A 289 30.15 -9.08 0.03
CA PRO A 289 29.94 -8.15 -1.05
C PRO A 289 29.79 -6.76 -0.44
N GLN A 290 30.41 -5.75 -1.08
CA GLN A 290 30.09 -4.35 -0.81
C GLN A 290 28.56 -4.22 -0.83
N LEU A 291 27.95 -3.86 0.30
CA LEU A 291 26.49 -3.80 0.43
C LEU A 291 25.94 -2.80 -0.59
N GLY A 292 25.43 -3.32 -1.71
CA GLY A 292 24.60 -2.57 -2.63
C GLY A 292 23.35 -2.03 -1.92
N PRO A 293 22.53 -1.20 -2.60
CA PRO A 293 21.25 -0.76 -2.04
C PRO A 293 20.40 -1.96 -1.59
N ALA A 294 19.91 -1.94 -0.35
CA ALA A 294 19.11 -3.05 0.18
C ALA A 294 17.62 -2.95 -0.23
N THR A 295 17.13 -1.75 -0.57
CA THR A 295 15.73 -1.48 -0.89
C THR A 295 15.57 -0.38 -1.95
N VAL A 296 14.37 -0.25 -2.54
CA VAL A 296 14.04 0.88 -3.43
C VAL A 296 14.20 2.20 -2.70
N GLN A 297 13.78 2.28 -1.43
CA GLN A 297 13.94 3.45 -0.59
C GLN A 297 15.42 3.88 -0.50
N ASP A 298 16.34 2.94 -0.27
CA ASP A 298 17.77 3.25 -0.16
C ASP A 298 18.35 3.84 -1.45
N VAL A 299 17.96 3.30 -2.62
CA VAL A 299 18.37 3.83 -3.92
C VAL A 299 17.85 5.26 -4.08
N LEU A 300 16.56 5.47 -3.84
CA LEU A 300 15.92 6.78 -3.99
C LEU A 300 16.54 7.83 -3.05
N GLN A 301 16.77 7.48 -1.79
CA GLN A 301 17.39 8.40 -0.82
C GLN A 301 18.85 8.70 -1.17
N ARG A 302 19.61 7.72 -1.69
CA ARG A 302 21.00 7.92 -2.15
C ARG A 302 21.08 8.94 -3.29
N HIS A 303 20.11 8.91 -4.20
CA HIS A 303 20.06 9.83 -5.34
C HIS A 303 19.34 11.16 -5.04
N GLY A 304 18.89 11.37 -3.81
CA GLY A 304 18.27 12.62 -3.37
C GLY A 304 16.82 12.80 -3.86
N ALA A 305 16.06 11.70 -3.99
CA ALA A 305 14.64 11.78 -4.35
C ALA A 305 13.85 12.57 -3.29
N LEU A 306 13.04 13.53 -3.76
CA LEU A 306 12.15 14.33 -2.91
C LEU A 306 10.93 13.53 -2.46
N THR A 307 10.37 12.73 -3.36
CA THR A 307 9.13 11.99 -3.11
C THR A 307 9.08 10.66 -3.86
N TYR A 308 8.32 9.72 -3.30
CA TYR A 308 7.87 8.49 -3.95
C TYR A 308 6.33 8.49 -3.96
N LEU A 309 5.74 8.52 -5.15
CA LEU A 309 4.29 8.50 -5.37
C LEU A 309 3.80 7.07 -5.60
N ALA A 310 2.74 6.66 -4.90
CA ALA A 310 2.19 5.30 -4.99
C ALA A 310 0.65 5.28 -5.02
N GLY A 311 0.08 4.09 -5.22
CA GLY A 311 -1.35 3.79 -5.12
C GLY A 311 -1.61 2.51 -4.30
N HIS A 312 -2.37 1.57 -4.86
CA HIS A 312 -2.56 0.18 -4.40
C HIS A 312 -3.49 -0.02 -3.17
N LEU A 313 -3.50 0.88 -2.20
CA LEU A 313 -4.23 0.68 -0.93
C LEU A 313 -5.65 1.24 -0.92
N HIS A 314 -6.04 2.00 -1.94
CA HIS A 314 -7.40 2.50 -2.20
C HIS A 314 -8.00 3.28 -1.02
N GLY A 315 -7.14 3.86 -0.18
CA GLY A 315 -7.58 4.56 1.04
C GLY A 315 -8.21 3.68 2.13
N ILE A 316 -8.08 2.34 2.08
CA ILE A 316 -8.68 1.42 3.07
C ILE A 316 -8.18 1.68 4.51
N PHE A 317 -6.98 2.25 4.65
CA PHE A 317 -6.37 2.61 5.92
C PHE A 317 -6.48 4.10 6.26
N GLY A 318 -7.17 4.87 5.42
CA GLY A 318 -7.39 6.31 5.53
C GLY A 318 -7.07 7.05 4.23
N GLN A 319 -7.44 8.33 4.18
CA GLN A 319 -7.37 9.18 2.98
C GLN A 319 -6.02 9.92 2.85
N ARG A 320 -5.09 9.73 3.79
CA ARG A 320 -3.77 10.40 3.86
C ARG A 320 -2.66 9.45 4.25
N LEU A 321 -2.44 8.42 3.44
CA LEU A 321 -1.35 7.47 3.60
C LEU A 321 -0.03 8.10 3.14
N HIS A 322 0.56 8.91 4.02
CA HIS A 322 1.81 9.64 3.78
C HIS A 322 2.86 9.29 4.83
N ARG A 323 4.14 9.37 4.47
CA ARG A 323 5.24 9.18 5.41
C ARG A 323 6.45 9.99 4.99
N LEU A 324 7.17 10.55 5.96
CA LEU A 324 8.48 11.13 5.74
C LEU A 324 9.55 10.17 6.23
N HIS A 325 10.42 9.76 5.31
CA HIS A 325 11.58 8.94 5.63
C HIS A 325 12.80 9.86 5.85
N PRO A 326 13.43 9.84 7.03
CA PRO A 326 14.59 10.68 7.30
C PRO A 326 15.76 10.30 6.39
N GLY A 327 16.39 11.31 5.79
CA GLY A 327 17.62 11.20 5.02
C GLY A 327 18.87 11.40 5.87
N PRO A 328 20.06 11.02 5.36
CA PRO A 328 21.31 11.07 6.12
C PRO A 328 21.73 12.49 6.54
N ASP A 329 21.35 13.52 5.77
CA ASP A 329 21.79 14.91 5.97
C ASP A 329 20.67 15.83 6.51
N GLY A 330 19.63 15.24 7.13
CA GLY A 330 18.51 15.98 7.72
C GLY A 330 17.39 16.36 6.74
N GLY A 331 17.48 15.99 5.46
CA GLY A 331 16.37 16.04 4.50
C GLY A 331 15.38 14.87 4.68
N HIS A 332 14.33 14.83 3.86
CA HIS A 332 13.28 13.81 3.94
C HIS A 332 12.83 13.33 2.56
N LEU A 333 12.65 12.01 2.40
CA LEU A 333 11.90 11.44 1.27
C LEU A 333 10.42 11.33 1.66
N ALA A 334 9.55 12.02 0.94
CA ALA A 334 8.11 11.93 1.14
C ALA A 334 7.51 10.74 0.38
N GLU A 335 7.08 9.69 1.07
CA GLU A 335 6.25 8.64 0.50
C GLU A 335 4.79 9.07 0.56
N LEU A 336 4.12 9.15 -0.60
CA LEU A 336 2.78 9.69 -0.73
C LEU A 336 1.90 8.73 -1.56
N GLU A 337 1.09 7.91 -0.88
CA GLU A 337 0.04 7.14 -1.55
C GLU A 337 -1.12 8.07 -1.93
N THR A 338 -1.70 7.86 -3.12
CA THR A 338 -2.96 8.49 -3.52
C THR A 338 -4.04 7.41 -3.53
N THR A 339 -5.26 7.79 -3.14
CA THR A 339 -6.38 6.84 -3.16
C THR A 339 -6.82 6.53 -4.59
N ALA A 340 -7.81 5.66 -4.76
CA ALA A 340 -8.14 5.10 -6.05
C ALA A 340 -9.05 5.99 -6.92
N TRP A 341 -8.84 5.93 -8.23
CA TRP A 341 -9.84 6.38 -9.19
C TRP A 341 -11.10 5.50 -9.08
N LYS A 342 -10.93 4.19 -8.94
CA LYS A 342 -12.00 3.18 -8.85
C LYS A 342 -13.13 3.53 -7.88
N ASP A 343 -12.78 3.98 -6.68
CA ASP A 343 -13.74 4.24 -5.60
C ASP A 343 -14.04 5.74 -5.47
N ASP A 344 -12.98 6.55 -5.47
CA ASP A 344 -13.05 7.96 -5.08
C ASP A 344 -12.92 8.96 -6.21
N ARG A 345 -12.65 8.47 -7.44
CA ARG A 345 -12.26 9.30 -8.58
C ARG A 345 -11.18 10.31 -8.17
N ARG A 346 -10.23 9.80 -7.38
CA ARG A 346 -9.13 10.57 -6.79
C ARG A 346 -8.11 10.89 -7.87
N PHE A 347 -7.59 12.12 -7.82
CA PHE A 347 -6.42 12.52 -8.57
C PHE A 347 -5.59 13.51 -7.76
N ARG A 348 -4.30 13.57 -8.04
CA ARG A 348 -3.35 14.49 -7.40
C ARG A 348 -2.79 15.46 -8.42
N LEU A 349 -2.70 16.73 -8.04
CA LEU A 349 -1.89 17.73 -8.73
C LEU A 349 -0.60 17.93 -7.93
N LEU A 350 0.56 17.68 -8.54
CA LEU A 350 1.89 17.91 -7.97
C LEU A 350 2.58 19.00 -8.78
N SER A 351 3.27 19.93 -8.11
CA SER A 351 4.08 20.96 -8.73
C SER A 351 5.50 20.98 -8.17
N LEU A 352 6.44 21.32 -9.03
CA LEU A 352 7.84 21.62 -8.71
C LEU A 352 8.10 23.06 -9.14
N ASP A 353 8.38 23.93 -8.19
CA ASP A 353 8.67 25.34 -8.42
C ASP A 353 10.11 25.64 -7.99
N GLY A 354 11.04 25.56 -8.95
CA GLY A 354 12.44 25.36 -8.64
C GLY A 354 12.60 24.04 -7.88
N SER A 355 13.08 24.12 -6.65
CA SER A 355 13.29 22.97 -5.77
C SER A 355 12.23 22.82 -4.67
N ASP A 356 11.12 23.56 -4.78
CA ASP A 356 9.97 23.44 -3.88
C ASP A 356 8.94 22.46 -4.46
N LEU A 357 8.71 21.36 -3.76
CA LEU A 357 7.68 20.37 -4.09
C LEU A 357 6.39 20.66 -3.30
N SER A 358 5.28 20.77 -4.01
CA SER A 358 3.94 20.98 -3.44
C SER A 358 2.92 20.09 -4.13
N PHE A 359 1.92 19.58 -3.41
CA PHE A 359 0.83 18.80 -4.01
C PHE A 359 -0.53 19.06 -3.37
N VAL A 360 -1.59 18.63 -4.05
CA VAL A 360 -2.95 18.55 -3.53
C VAL A 360 -3.67 17.32 -4.08
N ASP A 361 -4.42 16.64 -3.22
CA ASP A 361 -5.37 15.59 -3.59
C ASP A 361 -6.80 16.13 -3.75
N LEU A 362 -7.45 15.72 -4.83
CA LEU A 362 -8.77 16.18 -5.29
C LEU A 362 -9.66 14.96 -5.62
N SER A 363 -10.98 15.09 -5.45
CA SER A 363 -11.96 14.13 -5.97
C SER A 363 -12.72 14.74 -7.13
N PHE A 364 -12.91 13.96 -8.18
CA PHE A 364 -13.83 14.26 -9.27
C PHE A 364 -15.19 13.58 -9.00
N HIS A 365 -16.30 14.29 -9.21
CA HIS A 365 -17.62 13.78 -8.91
C HIS A 365 -18.51 13.87 -10.14
N THR A 366 -19.27 12.80 -10.37
CA THR A 366 -20.21 12.68 -11.49
C THR A 366 -21.49 11.98 -11.00
N PRO A 367 -22.62 12.11 -11.71
CA PRO A 367 -23.85 11.39 -11.38
C PRO A 367 -23.70 9.85 -11.42
N SER A 368 -22.76 9.34 -12.22
CA SER A 368 -22.44 7.92 -12.33
C SER A 368 -21.63 7.40 -11.13
N ARG A 369 -21.00 8.28 -10.33
CA ARG A 369 -20.23 7.86 -9.16
C ARG A 369 -21.15 7.35 -8.02
N PRO A 370 -20.90 6.14 -7.50
CA PRO A 370 -21.58 5.62 -6.32
C PRO A 370 -21.33 6.48 -5.07
N ARG A 371 -22.39 6.86 -4.37
CA ARG A 371 -22.32 7.64 -3.12
C ARG A 371 -22.00 6.73 -1.92
N ALA A 372 -20.75 6.34 -1.75
CA ALA A 372 -20.28 5.68 -0.53
C ALA A 372 -19.41 6.63 0.29
N GLY A 373 -19.99 7.26 1.32
CA GLY A 373 -19.24 7.98 2.37
C GLY A 373 -18.68 9.35 1.97
N ALA A 374 -19.46 10.41 2.25
CA ALA A 374 -19.04 11.81 2.40
C ALA A 374 -18.18 12.41 1.27
N SER A 375 -18.84 12.94 0.24
CA SER A 375 -18.49 14.26 -0.28
C SER A 375 -19.77 15.06 -0.50
N ALA A 376 -19.73 16.34 -0.17
CA ALA A 376 -20.83 17.27 -0.28
C ALA A 376 -21.49 17.20 -1.68
N ASP A 377 -22.81 17.48 -1.72
CA ASP A 377 -23.52 17.71 -2.96
C ASP A 377 -22.74 18.72 -3.83
N PRO A 378 -22.79 18.58 -5.18
CA PRO A 378 -22.20 19.56 -6.08
C PRO A 378 -22.63 20.96 -5.66
N THR A 379 -21.67 21.89 -5.61
CA THR A 379 -21.99 23.29 -5.35
C THR A 379 -22.98 23.74 -6.42
N PRO A 380 -24.15 24.32 -6.05
CA PRO A 380 -25.12 24.76 -7.05
C PRO A 380 -24.47 25.77 -8.00
N GLY A 381 -24.38 25.44 -9.29
CA GLY A 381 -23.91 26.40 -10.31
C GLY A 381 -22.92 25.90 -11.37
N THR A 382 -22.52 24.63 -11.38
CA THR A 382 -21.75 24.10 -12.52
C THR A 382 -22.69 23.66 -13.64
N ALA A 383 -22.62 24.33 -14.79
CA ALA A 383 -23.36 23.97 -16.02
C ALA A 383 -22.90 22.62 -16.65
N ALA A 384 -22.06 21.86 -15.96
CA ALA A 384 -21.52 20.59 -16.41
C ALA A 384 -21.89 19.52 -15.38
N ASN A 385 -22.20 18.30 -15.83
CA ASN A 385 -22.55 17.14 -15.01
C ASN A 385 -21.37 16.60 -14.16
N PHE A 386 -20.56 17.49 -13.57
CA PHE A 386 -19.49 17.12 -12.65
C PHE A 386 -19.20 18.23 -11.62
N SER A 387 -18.49 17.86 -10.55
CA SER A 387 -17.88 18.79 -9.59
C SER A 387 -16.52 18.27 -9.11
N ILE A 388 -15.72 19.13 -8.48
CA ILE A 388 -14.44 18.75 -7.87
C ILE A 388 -14.43 19.20 -6.41
N THR A 389 -13.90 18.37 -5.52
CA THR A 389 -13.69 18.75 -4.11
C THR A 389 -12.27 18.48 -3.67
N GLY A 390 -11.78 19.27 -2.70
CA GLY A 390 -10.51 18.98 -2.01
C GLY A 390 -10.64 17.89 -0.96
N VAL A 391 -9.55 17.14 -0.74
CA VAL A 391 -9.43 16.22 0.42
C VAL A 391 -9.16 16.99 1.72
N GLU A 392 -8.45 18.11 1.65
CA GLU A 392 -8.20 18.96 2.81
C GLU A 392 -9.43 19.86 3.10
N PRO A 393 -9.89 19.92 4.37
CA PRO A 393 -10.98 20.80 4.76
C PRO A 393 -10.70 22.27 4.45
N GLY A 394 -11.75 23.02 4.05
CA GLY A 394 -11.66 24.45 3.77
C GLY A 394 -11.20 24.79 2.35
N ARG A 395 -10.90 23.78 1.52
CA ARG A 395 -10.65 23.95 0.09
C ARG A 395 -11.96 24.01 -0.69
N LEU A 396 -12.12 25.03 -1.52
CA LEU A 396 -13.26 25.19 -2.43
C LEU A 396 -12.76 25.10 -3.87
N VAL A 397 -13.42 24.30 -4.71
CA VAL A 397 -13.10 24.22 -6.13
C VAL A 397 -14.38 24.48 -6.90
N SER A 398 -14.43 25.63 -7.59
CA SER A 398 -15.54 26.01 -8.47
C SER A 398 -15.06 25.97 -9.92
N ASN A 399 -14.64 27.11 -10.47
CA ASN A 399 -14.11 27.23 -11.82
C ASN A 399 -12.58 27.06 -11.89
N TRP A 400 -11.89 27.01 -10.74
CA TRP A 400 -10.44 27.03 -10.68
C TRP A 400 -9.88 26.02 -9.66
N VAL A 401 -8.81 25.33 -10.03
CA VAL A 401 -7.92 24.65 -9.09
C VAL A 401 -6.85 25.64 -8.67
N VAL A 402 -6.88 26.04 -7.39
CA VAL A 402 -5.89 26.95 -6.80
C VAL A 402 -4.85 26.14 -6.02
N HIS A 403 -3.59 26.20 -6.41
CA HIS A 403 -2.53 25.37 -5.84
C HIS A 403 -1.32 26.20 -5.48
N ILE A 404 -1.00 26.33 -4.19
CA ILE A 404 0.21 27.04 -3.75
C ILE A 404 1.42 26.20 -4.19
N THR A 405 2.35 26.81 -4.93
CA THR A 405 3.56 26.15 -5.43
C THR A 405 4.75 26.41 -4.51
N SER A 406 4.85 27.64 -4.00
CA SER A 406 5.88 28.06 -3.04
C SER A 406 5.31 29.09 -2.05
N PRO A 407 5.63 29.03 -0.74
CA PRO A 407 6.43 27.99 -0.09
C PRO A 407 5.73 26.61 -0.05
N PRO A 408 6.50 25.51 0.08
CA PRO A 408 5.94 24.18 0.25
C PRO A 408 5.24 24.05 1.61
N ASP A 409 4.35 23.06 1.73
CA ASP A 409 3.68 22.78 2.99
C ASP A 409 4.69 22.31 4.05
N GLY A 410 4.71 23.01 5.19
CA GLY A 410 5.65 22.76 6.28
C GLY A 410 5.52 21.37 6.91
N ARG A 411 4.43 20.64 6.65
CA ARG A 411 4.28 19.23 7.08
C ARG A 411 5.14 18.26 6.29
N TYR A 412 5.56 18.62 5.09
CA TYR A 412 6.38 17.78 4.22
C TYR A 412 7.79 18.32 4.02
N ALA A 413 8.03 19.61 4.30
CA ALA A 413 9.35 20.24 4.23
C ALA A 413 10.14 20.14 5.56
N PRO A 414 11.48 20.14 5.57
CA PRO A 414 12.37 20.25 4.40
C PRO A 414 12.59 18.89 3.72
N LEU A 415 12.37 18.82 2.40
CA LEU A 415 12.65 17.60 1.65
C LEU A 415 14.15 17.47 1.31
N LEU A 416 14.83 18.61 1.16
CA LEU A 416 16.26 18.69 0.88
C LEU A 416 17.08 19.03 2.14
N PRO A 417 18.32 18.52 2.25
CA PRO A 417 19.20 18.84 3.37
C PRO A 417 19.67 20.30 3.35
N GLY A 418 19.92 20.87 4.53
CA GLY A 418 20.51 22.21 4.69
C GLY A 418 19.72 23.17 5.58
N MET A 419 20.12 24.46 5.59
CA MET A 419 19.43 25.49 6.37
C MET A 419 18.03 25.77 5.80
N PRO A 420 17.05 26.08 6.67
CA PRO A 420 15.70 26.37 6.20
C PRO A 420 15.67 27.54 5.22
N ARG A 421 15.02 27.30 4.09
CA ARG A 421 14.92 28.24 2.97
C ARG A 421 13.99 29.38 3.34
N LYS A 422 14.36 30.59 2.93
CA LYS A 422 13.58 31.81 3.18
C LYS A 422 12.82 32.20 1.92
N TYR A 423 11.54 32.50 2.05
CA TYR A 423 10.66 32.88 0.94
C TYR A 423 10.22 34.34 1.08
N LYS A 424 10.49 35.13 0.05
CA LYS A 424 10.11 36.55 -0.01
C LYS A 424 8.71 36.77 -0.58
N ALA A 425 8.15 35.76 -1.23
CA ALA A 425 6.84 35.81 -1.87
C ALA A 425 6.14 34.45 -1.76
N VAL A 426 4.82 34.47 -1.88
CA VAL A 426 3.98 33.29 -2.07
C VAL A 426 3.59 33.21 -3.54
N ARG A 427 3.74 32.03 -4.14
CA ARG A 427 3.41 31.71 -5.53
C ARG A 427 2.34 30.62 -5.58
N ALA A 428 1.41 30.75 -6.51
CA ALA A 428 0.34 29.77 -6.69
C ALA A 428 -0.08 29.65 -8.15
N LEU A 429 -0.37 28.41 -8.57
CA LEU A 429 -1.07 28.10 -9.80
C LEU A 429 -2.57 28.32 -9.61
N VAL A 430 -3.20 29.00 -10.56
CA VAL A 430 -4.65 29.16 -10.64
C VAL A 430 -5.09 28.62 -12.01
N LEU A 431 -5.46 27.34 -12.03
CA LEU A 431 -5.69 26.57 -13.25
C LEU A 431 -7.20 26.41 -13.49
N PRO A 432 -7.71 26.62 -14.72
CA PRO A 432 -9.12 26.44 -15.01
C PRO A 432 -9.50 24.96 -15.00
N VAL A 433 -10.70 24.63 -14.53
CA VAL A 433 -11.29 23.27 -14.63
C VAL A 433 -12.22 23.12 -15.83
N ARG A 434 -12.00 23.96 -16.85
CA ARG A 434 -12.79 24.03 -18.08
C ARG A 434 -11.87 24.27 -19.28
N PRO A 435 -12.33 23.99 -20.50
CA PRO A 435 -11.54 24.20 -21.71
C PRO A 435 -11.03 25.65 -21.86
N PRO A 436 -9.86 25.85 -22.51
CA PRO A 436 -9.19 27.15 -22.58
C PRO A 436 -10.03 28.31 -23.13
N SER A 437 -10.90 28.06 -24.10
CA SER A 437 -11.77 29.09 -24.71
C SER A 437 -12.76 29.69 -23.71
N ALA A 438 -13.33 28.86 -22.83
CA ALA A 438 -14.19 29.30 -21.74
C ALA A 438 -13.37 29.94 -20.59
N ALA A 439 -12.18 29.41 -20.33
CA ALA A 439 -11.28 29.92 -19.29
C ALA A 439 -10.78 31.34 -19.57
N ALA A 440 -10.48 31.67 -20.83
CA ALA A 440 -9.97 32.99 -21.21
C ALA A 440 -10.95 34.13 -20.89
N GLN A 441 -12.25 33.90 -21.07
CA GLN A 441 -13.29 34.88 -20.72
C GLN A 441 -13.36 35.10 -19.21
N LEU A 442 -13.32 34.02 -18.42
CA LEU A 442 -13.36 34.07 -16.95
C LEU A 442 -12.09 34.70 -16.36
N ALA A 443 -10.92 34.44 -16.95
CA ALA A 443 -9.63 34.94 -16.48
C ALA A 443 -9.56 36.47 -16.45
N SER A 444 -10.24 37.16 -17.37
CA SER A 444 -10.19 38.63 -17.48
C SER A 444 -10.75 39.38 -16.27
N ARG A 445 -11.58 38.72 -15.45
CA ARG A 445 -12.23 39.30 -14.25
C ARG A 445 -11.69 38.76 -12.94
N LEU A 446 -10.76 37.79 -13.03
CA LEU A 446 -10.29 37.01 -11.90
C LEU A 446 -9.51 37.89 -10.91
N LYS A 447 -9.97 37.92 -9.66
CA LYS A 447 -9.26 38.54 -8.53
C LYS A 447 -8.66 37.44 -7.67
N VAL A 448 -7.33 37.41 -7.59
CA VAL A 448 -6.61 36.45 -6.76
C VAL A 448 -6.05 37.17 -5.53
N SER A 449 -6.27 36.59 -4.36
CA SER A 449 -5.80 37.13 -3.08
C SER A 449 -5.13 36.05 -2.25
N LEU A 450 -4.02 36.42 -1.61
CA LEU A 450 -3.39 35.66 -0.54
C LEU A 450 -4.04 36.07 0.78
N ARG A 451 -4.43 35.09 1.59
CA ARG A 451 -4.86 35.25 2.97
C ARG A 451 -3.89 34.50 3.88
N TRP A 452 -3.66 35.02 5.08
CA TRP A 452 -2.88 34.31 6.09
C TRP A 452 -3.50 34.47 7.48
N GLU A 453 -3.27 33.48 8.34
CA GLU A 453 -3.67 33.46 9.74
C GLU A 453 -2.54 32.90 10.61
N CYS A 454 -2.18 33.62 11.68
CA CYS A 454 -1.17 33.21 12.65
C CYS A 454 -1.74 32.16 13.61
N ALA A 455 -1.00 31.07 13.85
CA ALA A 455 -1.57 29.87 14.49
C ALA A 455 -2.02 30.07 15.95
N ALA A 456 -1.32 30.86 16.77
CA ALA A 456 -1.65 31.04 18.18
C ALA A 456 -2.55 32.26 18.42
N SER A 457 -2.22 33.40 17.81
CA SER A 457 -2.96 34.65 18.01
C SER A 457 -4.26 34.74 17.22
N ARG A 458 -4.43 33.91 16.18
CA ARG A 458 -5.56 33.96 15.23
C ARG A 458 -5.69 35.29 14.50
N THR A 459 -4.66 36.14 14.53
CA THR A 459 -4.63 37.35 13.72
C THR A 459 -4.31 36.99 12.28
N GLY A 460 -4.91 37.69 11.33
CA GLY A 460 -4.70 37.42 9.92
C GLY A 460 -4.64 38.68 9.08
N GLY A 461 -4.30 38.50 7.81
CA GLY A 461 -4.27 39.56 6.83
C GLY A 461 -4.48 39.03 5.42
N GLN A 462 -4.50 39.95 4.46
CA GLN A 462 -4.66 39.61 3.05
C GLN A 462 -3.82 40.52 2.16
N ALA A 463 -3.42 40.00 1.00
CA ALA A 463 -2.72 40.72 -0.05
C ALA A 463 -3.28 40.33 -1.42
N THR A 464 -3.31 41.27 -2.35
CA THR A 464 -3.66 40.98 -3.76
C THR A 464 -2.47 40.29 -4.44
N MET A 465 -2.74 39.22 -5.19
CA MET A 465 -1.73 38.55 -6.01
C MET A 465 -1.78 39.09 -7.44
N THR A 466 -0.63 39.06 -8.14
CA THR A 466 -0.51 39.46 -9.55
C THR A 466 0.05 38.30 -10.39
N PRO A 467 -0.31 38.19 -11.68
CA PRO A 467 0.22 37.17 -12.57
C PRO A 467 1.71 37.42 -12.87
N VAL A 468 2.54 36.37 -12.83
CA VAL A 468 4.01 36.47 -12.95
C VAL A 468 4.47 36.84 -14.37
N ALA A 469 3.71 36.48 -15.41
CA ALA A 469 4.02 36.77 -16.82
C ALA A 469 2.89 37.55 -17.52
N GLY A 470 2.24 38.48 -16.81
CA GLY A 470 1.19 39.35 -17.35
C GLY A 470 -0.17 38.68 -17.64
N ARG A 471 -0.20 37.40 -18.05
CA ARG A 471 -1.43 36.60 -18.31
C ARG A 471 -1.31 35.09 -18.06
N GLY A 472 -0.23 34.61 -17.43
CA GLY A 472 0.00 33.19 -17.15
C GLY A 472 -0.81 32.64 -15.96
N PRO A 473 -0.89 31.29 -15.79
CA PRO A 473 -1.62 30.65 -14.69
C PRO A 473 -0.92 30.78 -13.33
N LEU A 474 0.31 31.31 -13.31
CA LEU A 474 1.10 31.51 -12.10
C LEU A 474 0.89 32.92 -11.55
N TRP A 475 0.50 32.99 -10.27
CA TRP A 475 0.27 34.21 -9.51
C TRP A 475 1.26 34.33 -8.37
N GLN A 476 1.61 35.55 -7.98
CA GLN A 476 2.46 35.80 -6.82
C GLN A 476 2.04 37.01 -5.99
N ALA A 477 2.36 36.98 -4.70
CA ALA A 477 2.33 38.16 -3.83
C ALA A 477 3.57 38.18 -2.94
N ALA A 478 4.16 39.36 -2.76
CA ALA A 478 5.24 39.56 -1.82
C ALA A 478 4.75 39.32 -0.38
N TRP A 479 5.58 38.68 0.44
CA TRP A 479 5.29 38.57 1.87
C TRP A 479 5.44 39.93 2.55
N PRO A 480 4.51 40.36 3.42
CA PRO A 480 4.60 41.65 4.10
C PRO A 480 5.91 41.82 4.86
N ARG A 481 6.51 43.02 4.78
CA ARG A 481 7.78 43.33 5.48
C ARG A 481 7.60 43.63 6.96
N GLU A 482 6.42 44.12 7.35
CA GLU A 482 6.05 44.39 8.75
C GLU A 482 5.87 43.08 9.54
N ARG A 483 5.55 43.13 10.83
CA ARG A 483 5.32 41.91 11.65
C ARG A 483 3.84 41.47 11.53
N PRO A 484 3.49 40.52 10.63
CA PRO A 484 2.10 40.07 10.47
C PRO A 484 1.58 39.24 11.64
N CYS A 485 2.48 38.66 12.45
CA CYS A 485 2.17 37.80 13.60
C CYS A 485 2.89 38.26 14.86
N ARG A 486 2.41 37.85 16.04
CA ARG A 486 3.10 38.11 17.30
C ARG A 486 4.40 37.30 17.36
N LEU A 487 5.36 37.74 18.18
CA LEU A 487 6.68 37.08 18.28
C LEU A 487 6.70 35.87 19.23
N ASP A 488 5.54 35.48 19.75
CA ASP A 488 5.43 34.33 20.65
C ASP A 488 5.80 33.03 19.91
N PRO A 489 6.43 32.05 20.58
CA PRO A 489 6.84 30.80 19.94
C PRO A 489 5.71 30.07 19.19
N GLY A 490 4.46 30.20 19.65
CA GLY A 490 3.27 29.61 19.01
C GLY A 490 2.86 30.27 17.69
N ASP A 491 3.27 31.51 17.44
CA ASP A 491 2.97 32.28 16.20
C ASP A 491 4.07 32.12 15.13
N ARG A 492 5.04 31.22 15.35
CA ARG A 492 6.05 30.84 14.36
C ARG A 492 5.52 29.92 13.25
N VAL A 493 4.23 29.60 13.28
CA VAL A 493 3.51 28.88 12.22
C VAL A 493 2.38 29.76 11.73
N VAL A 494 2.29 29.90 10.41
CA VAL A 494 1.24 30.67 9.72
C VAL A 494 0.51 29.75 8.77
N SER A 495 -0.82 29.86 8.70
CA SER A 495 -1.62 29.19 7.68
C SER A 495 -1.84 30.12 6.50
N LEU A 496 -1.42 29.73 5.30
CA LEU A 496 -1.65 30.46 4.05
C LEU A 496 -2.86 29.86 3.31
N GLN A 497 -3.64 30.72 2.66
CA GLN A 497 -4.66 30.29 1.71
C GLN A 497 -4.70 31.27 0.54
N VAL A 498 -4.70 30.75 -0.68
CA VAL A 498 -4.93 31.56 -1.88
C VAL A 498 -6.39 31.40 -2.29
N VAL A 499 -7.04 32.53 -2.62
CA VAL A 499 -8.45 32.60 -2.99
C VAL A 499 -8.56 33.28 -4.35
N ALA A 500 -9.21 32.60 -5.29
CA ALA A 500 -9.53 33.08 -6.62
C ALA A 500 -11.05 33.34 -6.72
N ASP A 501 -11.40 34.60 -6.93
CA ASP A 501 -12.77 35.10 -7.06
C ASP A 501 -13.00 35.56 -8.50
N ASP A 502 -13.92 34.91 -9.21
CA ASP A 502 -14.22 35.24 -10.61
C ASP A 502 -15.25 36.39 -10.76
N ARG A 503 -15.67 36.99 -9.64
CA ARG A 503 -16.67 38.07 -9.54
C ARG A 503 -18.07 37.69 -10.05
N SER A 504 -18.33 36.41 -10.27
CA SER A 504 -19.66 35.88 -10.58
C SER A 504 -20.39 35.34 -9.35
N GLY A 505 -19.76 35.44 -8.16
CA GLY A 505 -20.23 34.82 -6.93
C GLY A 505 -19.63 33.44 -6.67
N LEU A 506 -18.81 32.92 -7.60
CA LEU A 506 -18.11 31.65 -7.46
C LEU A 506 -16.66 31.89 -7.01
N VAL A 507 -16.25 31.14 -5.98
CA VAL A 507 -14.92 31.25 -5.37
C VAL A 507 -14.24 29.90 -5.36
N SER A 508 -12.96 29.89 -5.70
CA SER A 508 -12.07 28.74 -5.52
C SER A 508 -10.96 29.11 -4.54
N SER A 509 -10.51 28.17 -3.72
CA SER A 509 -9.44 28.37 -2.75
C SER A 509 -8.46 27.21 -2.76
N SER A 510 -7.23 27.47 -2.32
CA SER A 510 -6.30 26.41 -1.93
C SER A 510 -6.73 25.78 -0.60
N ASP A 511 -6.06 24.70 -0.24
CA ASP A 511 -5.99 24.23 1.13
C ASP A 511 -5.36 25.28 2.06
N LEU A 512 -5.64 25.15 3.35
CA LEU A 512 -4.95 25.90 4.40
C LEU A 512 -3.55 25.30 4.61
N ARG A 513 -2.54 25.98 4.08
CA ARG A 513 -1.16 25.51 4.09
C ARG A 513 -0.38 26.05 5.28
N PRO A 514 0.06 25.22 6.23
CA PRO A 514 0.93 25.67 7.31
C PRO A 514 2.37 25.89 6.80
N VAL A 515 2.97 27.00 7.20
CA VAL A 515 4.37 27.38 6.88
C VAL A 515 5.06 27.95 8.11
N ALA A 516 6.38 27.88 8.17
CA ALA A 516 7.13 28.46 9.28
C ALA A 516 7.42 29.94 9.05
N LEU A 517 7.53 30.69 10.16
CA LEU A 517 7.88 32.09 10.19
C LEU A 517 9.21 32.28 10.94
N ARG A 518 10.19 32.93 10.29
CA ARG A 518 11.49 33.26 10.90
C ARG A 518 11.68 34.77 11.02
N ILE A 519 12.30 35.17 12.12
CA ILE A 519 12.68 36.56 12.40
C ILE A 519 14.03 36.84 11.74
N VAL A 520 14.17 37.96 11.03
CA VAL A 520 15.37 38.25 10.21
C VAL A 520 16.12 39.53 10.55
N SER A 521 15.63 40.39 11.45
CA SER A 521 16.32 41.62 11.87
C SER A 521 16.75 41.57 13.34
N GLU A 522 17.92 42.14 13.67
CA GLU A 522 18.29 42.47 15.05
C GLU A 522 17.22 43.40 15.65
N GLY A 523 16.56 42.97 16.74
CA GLY A 523 15.40 43.66 17.31
C GLY A 523 14.03 43.18 16.81
N GLY A 524 14.00 42.18 15.92
CA GLY A 524 12.81 41.40 15.55
C GLY A 524 11.78 42.04 14.63
N ARG A 525 12.02 43.25 14.09
CA ARG A 525 11.09 44.08 13.31
C ARG A 525 10.59 43.49 11.99
N SER A 526 11.27 42.49 11.42
CA SER A 526 10.86 41.85 10.16
C SER A 526 10.81 40.33 10.29
N THR A 527 9.82 39.72 9.63
CA THR A 527 9.70 38.27 9.47
C THR A 527 9.75 37.85 8.01
N VAL A 528 10.17 36.61 7.78
CA VAL A 528 10.17 35.96 6.48
C VAL A 528 9.54 34.59 6.62
N LEU A 529 8.83 34.16 5.59
CA LEU A 529 8.39 32.77 5.49
C LEU A 529 9.61 31.87 5.35
N SER A 530 9.59 30.71 5.97
CA SER A 530 10.63 29.70 5.78
C SER A 530 10.09 28.28 5.80
N THR A 531 10.90 27.33 5.33
CA THR A 531 10.68 25.93 5.71
C THR A 531 10.91 25.78 7.21
N PRO A 532 10.17 24.92 7.91
CA PRO A 532 10.48 24.62 9.29
C PRO A 532 11.82 23.85 9.37
N PRO A 533 12.56 23.93 10.49
CA PRO A 533 13.78 23.14 10.69
C PRO A 533 13.54 21.62 10.72
N ALA A 534 12.32 21.22 11.10
CA ALA A 534 11.85 19.84 11.08
C ALA A 534 10.38 19.86 10.60
N PRO A 535 9.90 18.79 9.95
CA PRO A 535 8.54 18.75 9.45
C PRO A 535 7.49 18.99 10.55
N LEU A 536 6.48 19.79 10.22
CA LEU A 536 5.32 19.94 11.08
C LEU A 536 4.54 18.61 11.16
N PRO A 537 3.80 18.35 12.25
CA PRO A 537 3.08 17.10 12.42
C PRO A 537 2.10 16.80 11.27
N LEU A 538 2.21 15.60 10.69
CA LEU A 538 1.24 15.09 9.73
C LEU A 538 -0.12 14.87 10.40
N ARG A 539 -1.19 15.28 9.71
CA ARG A 539 -2.58 15.09 10.17
C ARG A 539 -3.09 13.72 9.74
N GLN A 540 -2.75 12.70 10.51
CA GLN A 540 -3.04 11.31 10.19
C GLN A 540 -3.73 10.54 11.33
N GLY A 541 -4.52 9.54 10.96
CA GLY A 541 -5.05 8.51 11.86
C GLY A 541 -3.99 7.52 12.31
N VAL A 542 -4.36 6.68 13.30
CA VAL A 542 -3.47 5.63 13.83
C VAL A 542 -3.13 4.59 12.75
N TRP A 543 -4.12 4.19 11.95
CA TRP A 543 -3.94 3.21 10.87
C TRP A 543 -3.14 3.77 9.70
N GLU A 544 -3.36 5.03 9.31
CA GLU A 544 -2.58 5.70 8.27
C GLU A 544 -1.08 5.71 8.62
N ARG A 545 -0.75 6.04 9.88
CA ARG A 545 0.62 6.01 10.37
C ARG A 545 1.19 4.59 10.42
N ALA A 546 0.42 3.64 10.97
CA ALA A 546 0.89 2.27 11.15
C ALA A 546 1.15 1.58 9.79
N MET A 547 0.30 1.80 8.80
CA MET A 547 0.38 1.13 7.51
C MET A 547 1.69 1.40 6.77
N LEU A 548 2.20 2.64 6.77
CA LEU A 548 3.48 2.95 6.13
C LEU A 548 4.69 2.83 7.06
N ALA A 549 4.47 2.71 8.37
CA ALA A 549 5.56 2.57 9.34
C ALA A 549 6.08 1.14 9.52
N LEU A 550 5.26 0.15 9.17
CA LEU A 550 5.56 -1.25 9.39
C LEU A 550 6.21 -1.87 8.16
N ASP A 551 7.29 -2.62 8.37
CA ASP A 551 7.82 -3.55 7.37
C ASP A 551 6.87 -4.76 7.32
N TRP A 552 5.88 -4.70 6.43
CA TRP A 552 4.83 -5.73 6.35
C TRP A 552 5.38 -7.09 5.91
N GLN A 553 6.51 -7.13 5.22
CA GLN A 553 7.16 -8.37 4.84
C GLN A 553 7.73 -9.09 6.07
N ARG A 554 8.53 -8.40 6.88
CA ARG A 554 9.08 -8.96 8.13
C ARG A 554 7.98 -9.21 9.15
N LEU A 555 6.99 -8.32 9.25
CA LEU A 555 5.88 -8.48 10.18
C LEU A 555 5.06 -9.74 9.85
N ALA A 556 4.72 -9.98 8.58
CA ALA A 556 4.04 -11.20 8.16
C ALA A 556 4.84 -12.46 8.51
N HIS A 557 6.16 -12.43 8.25
CA HIS A 557 7.05 -13.52 8.65
C HIS A 557 7.03 -13.77 10.15
N ARG A 558 7.27 -12.75 10.97
CA ARG A 558 7.34 -12.87 12.43
C ARG A 558 6.00 -13.30 13.02
N LEU A 559 4.91 -12.69 12.55
CA LEU A 559 3.56 -12.99 13.02
C LEU A 559 3.20 -14.44 12.72
N PHE A 560 3.41 -14.90 11.48
CA PHE A 560 3.14 -16.29 11.11
C PHE A 560 3.90 -17.28 11.99
N HIS A 561 5.23 -17.11 12.11
CA HIS A 561 6.06 -18.03 12.87
C HIS A 561 5.77 -17.96 14.37
N ALA A 562 5.43 -16.78 14.92
CA ALA A 562 5.02 -16.63 16.31
C ALA A 562 3.69 -17.33 16.59
N LEU A 563 2.68 -17.13 15.74
CA LEU A 563 1.37 -17.81 15.87
C LEU A 563 1.52 -19.31 15.73
N TRP A 564 2.29 -19.77 14.74
CA TRP A 564 2.55 -21.18 14.50
C TRP A 564 3.32 -21.82 15.66
N ALA A 565 4.37 -21.15 16.17
CA ALA A 565 5.12 -21.63 17.34
C ALA A 565 4.24 -21.63 18.59
N ALA A 566 3.41 -20.62 18.81
CA ALA A 566 2.47 -20.61 19.94
C ALA A 566 1.47 -21.79 19.86
N GLN A 567 0.92 -22.06 18.67
CA GLN A 567 0.06 -23.21 18.42
C GLN A 567 0.80 -24.54 18.69
N LEU A 568 1.97 -24.73 18.08
CA LEU A 568 2.73 -25.98 18.17
C LEU A 568 3.30 -26.21 19.57
N LEU A 569 3.94 -25.21 20.17
CA LEU A 569 4.47 -25.30 21.54
C LEU A 569 3.35 -25.43 22.56
N GLY A 570 2.21 -24.79 22.36
CA GLY A 570 1.01 -25.04 23.15
C GLY A 570 0.63 -26.53 23.12
N LEU A 571 0.64 -27.14 21.92
CA LEU A 571 0.38 -28.56 21.71
C LEU A 571 1.56 -29.50 22.06
N LEU A 572 2.76 -29.02 22.41
CA LEU A 572 3.88 -29.88 22.80
C LEU A 572 4.22 -29.75 24.28
N LEU A 573 4.06 -28.56 24.85
CA LEU A 573 4.47 -28.21 26.20
C LEU A 573 3.32 -28.20 27.21
N ALA A 574 2.06 -27.98 26.81
CA ALA A 574 0.93 -28.04 27.75
C ALA A 574 0.86 -29.36 28.57
N PRO A 575 1.11 -30.56 28.01
CA PRO A 575 1.14 -31.79 28.79
C PRO A 575 2.22 -31.75 29.89
N ARG A 576 3.39 -31.18 29.58
CA ARG A 576 4.58 -31.19 30.45
C ARG A 576 4.58 -30.07 31.49
N LEU A 577 4.19 -28.85 31.10
CA LEU A 577 4.22 -27.67 31.97
C LEU A 577 3.02 -27.60 32.91
N LEU A 578 1.89 -28.20 32.53
CA LEU A 578 0.62 -28.06 33.25
C LEU A 578 0.01 -29.40 33.67
N GLY A 579 0.52 -30.56 33.25
CA GLY A 579 -0.05 -31.85 33.64
C GLY A 579 0.09 -32.19 35.14
N ASN A 580 1.19 -31.76 35.79
CA ASN A 580 1.56 -32.22 37.14
C ASN A 580 1.98 -31.11 38.12
N THR A 581 1.84 -29.83 37.77
CA THR A 581 2.22 -28.74 38.70
C THR A 581 1.18 -28.56 39.82
N PRO A 582 1.58 -28.12 41.03
CA PRO A 582 0.64 -27.81 42.11
C PRO A 582 -0.43 -26.80 41.69
N SER A 583 -0.06 -25.84 40.85
CA SER A 583 -0.97 -24.85 40.27
C SER A 583 -2.02 -25.51 39.38
N ALA A 584 -1.65 -26.40 38.46
CA ALA A 584 -2.62 -27.09 37.62
C ALA A 584 -3.53 -28.03 38.40
N ARG A 585 -3.03 -28.68 39.46
CA ARG A 585 -3.88 -29.44 40.41
C ARG A 585 -4.87 -28.53 41.14
N ARG A 586 -4.43 -27.34 41.61
CA ARG A 586 -5.32 -26.33 42.20
C ARG A 586 -6.36 -25.83 41.20
N TRP A 587 -6.00 -25.62 39.94
CA TRP A 587 -6.90 -25.12 38.91
C TRP A 587 -7.93 -26.19 38.52
N ARG A 588 -7.50 -27.45 38.36
CA ARG A 588 -8.40 -28.61 38.16
C ARG A 588 -9.37 -28.79 39.33
N ALA A 589 -8.92 -28.55 40.57
CA ALA A 589 -9.75 -28.61 41.76
C ALA A 589 -10.72 -27.41 41.88
N ALA A 590 -10.26 -26.19 41.57
CA ALA A 590 -11.06 -24.96 41.63
C ALA A 590 -12.15 -24.90 40.54
N PHE A 591 -11.91 -25.54 39.40
CA PHE A 591 -12.83 -25.59 38.24
C PHE A 591 -13.43 -26.98 38.02
N GLY A 592 -13.63 -27.74 39.10
CA GLY A 592 -14.34 -29.03 39.10
C GLY A 592 -15.77 -28.95 38.55
N PRO A 593 -16.53 -30.07 38.50
CA PRO A 593 -17.80 -30.19 37.75
C PRO A 593 -18.95 -29.26 38.19
N ALA A 594 -18.74 -28.46 39.24
CA ALA A 594 -19.58 -27.33 39.61
C ALA A 594 -18.67 -26.14 39.92
N LEU A 595 -18.90 -25.00 39.26
CA LEU A 595 -18.37 -23.71 39.73
C LEU A 595 -18.84 -23.55 41.20
N PRO A 596 -17.94 -23.23 42.16
CA PRO A 596 -18.38 -22.92 43.51
C PRO A 596 -19.35 -21.72 43.45
N PRO A 597 -20.40 -21.71 44.29
CA PRO A 597 -21.34 -20.60 44.31
C PRO A 597 -20.58 -19.31 44.61
N LEU A 598 -20.63 -18.38 43.67
CA LEU A 598 -20.01 -17.07 43.74
C LEU A 598 -20.57 -16.29 44.94
N ARG A 599 -19.82 -16.21 46.04
CA ARG A 599 -20.10 -15.31 47.16
C ARG A 599 -18.97 -14.28 47.26
N GLY A 600 -19.27 -13.02 46.94
CA GLY A 600 -18.34 -11.90 47.01
C GLY A 600 -18.93 -10.63 46.37
N GLY A 601 -18.40 -9.45 46.71
CA GLY A 601 -18.82 -8.17 46.13
C GLY A 601 -18.46 -8.04 44.63
N PRO A 602 -19.08 -7.11 43.88
CA PRO A 602 -19.03 -7.04 42.41
C PRO A 602 -17.61 -6.96 41.82
N SER A 603 -16.65 -6.32 42.50
CA SER A 603 -15.24 -6.27 42.08
C SER A 603 -14.50 -7.61 42.21
N SER A 604 -14.77 -8.36 43.29
CA SER A 604 -14.21 -9.71 43.51
C SER A 604 -14.81 -10.76 42.58
N LEU A 605 -16.05 -10.57 42.16
CA LEU A 605 -16.74 -11.41 41.17
C LEU A 605 -16.16 -11.22 39.77
N LEU A 606 -15.90 -9.98 39.36
CA LEU A 606 -15.27 -9.68 38.08
C LEU A 606 -13.83 -10.21 38.01
N ALA A 607 -13.04 -10.04 39.08
CA ALA A 607 -11.68 -10.58 39.14
C ALA A 607 -11.67 -12.12 39.11
N SER A 608 -12.59 -12.77 39.82
CA SER A 608 -12.72 -14.24 39.83
C SER A 608 -13.23 -14.79 38.49
N ALA A 609 -14.16 -14.10 37.84
CA ALA A 609 -14.66 -14.45 36.52
C ALA A 609 -13.59 -14.25 35.43
N ALA A 610 -12.79 -13.19 35.51
CA ALA A 610 -11.68 -12.95 34.60
C ALA A 610 -10.57 -14.00 34.77
N ALA A 611 -10.22 -14.34 36.01
CA ALA A 611 -9.26 -15.42 36.30
C ALA A 611 -9.78 -16.79 35.82
N ALA A 612 -11.07 -17.07 36.00
CA ALA A 612 -11.72 -18.28 35.48
C ALA A 612 -11.74 -18.36 33.95
N ALA A 613 -12.03 -17.24 33.29
CA ALA A 613 -12.03 -17.13 31.83
C ALA A 613 -10.61 -17.32 31.24
N ALA A 614 -9.57 -16.84 31.92
CA ALA A 614 -8.19 -17.04 31.52
C ALA A 614 -7.67 -18.47 31.82
N ALA A 615 -8.16 -19.10 32.89
CA ALA A 615 -7.72 -20.43 33.31
C ALA A 615 -8.37 -21.58 32.56
N ALA A 616 -9.63 -21.42 32.14
CA ALA A 616 -10.40 -22.48 31.51
C ALA A 616 -9.79 -23.03 30.20
N PRO A 617 -9.25 -22.22 29.26
CA PRO A 617 -8.58 -22.72 28.07
C PRO A 617 -7.32 -23.54 28.38
N ALA A 618 -6.55 -23.11 29.38
CA ALA A 618 -5.34 -23.81 29.79
C ALA A 618 -5.66 -25.19 30.36
N VAL A 619 -6.66 -25.30 31.25
CA VAL A 619 -7.10 -26.59 31.79
C VAL A 619 -7.69 -27.48 30.69
N ALA A 620 -8.46 -26.90 29.77
CA ALA A 620 -9.02 -27.64 28.64
C ALA A 620 -7.95 -28.25 27.73
N LEU A 621 -6.88 -27.49 27.44
CA LEU A 621 -5.72 -27.98 26.70
C LEU A 621 -4.99 -29.11 27.43
N CYS A 622 -4.87 -29.03 28.76
CA CYS A 622 -4.26 -30.10 29.57
C CYS A 622 -5.07 -31.39 29.51
N ASP A 623 -6.39 -31.28 29.64
CA ASP A 623 -7.27 -32.45 29.61
C ASP A 623 -7.29 -33.08 28.20
N MET A 624 -7.17 -32.27 27.14
CA MET A 624 -7.02 -32.76 25.76
C MET A 624 -5.67 -33.45 25.53
N ALA A 625 -4.60 -33.00 26.19
CA ALA A 625 -3.27 -33.61 26.11
C ALA A 625 -3.21 -35.04 26.66
N GLU A 626 -4.10 -35.38 27.59
CA GLU A 626 -4.25 -36.74 28.12
C GLU A 626 -5.01 -37.68 27.16
N ASP A 627 -5.44 -37.17 25.99
CA ASP A 627 -6.15 -37.92 24.95
C ASP A 627 -5.34 -38.01 23.65
N PRO A 628 -4.44 -39.01 23.51
CA PRO A 628 -3.58 -39.16 22.33
C PRO A 628 -4.36 -39.24 21.01
N ALA A 629 -5.60 -39.74 21.03
CA ALA A 629 -6.45 -39.90 19.85
C ALA A 629 -6.95 -38.57 19.28
N VAL A 630 -6.95 -37.51 20.08
CA VAL A 630 -7.29 -36.15 19.64
C VAL A 630 -6.03 -35.29 19.52
N TRP A 631 -5.10 -35.45 20.47
CA TRP A 631 -3.91 -34.62 20.58
C TRP A 631 -2.93 -34.80 19.40
N TRP A 632 -2.52 -36.03 19.11
CA TRP A 632 -1.51 -36.27 18.07
C TRP A 632 -1.95 -35.85 16.67
N PRO A 633 -3.22 -36.08 16.25
CA PRO A 633 -3.70 -35.53 14.98
C PRO A 633 -3.66 -34.00 14.90
N LEU A 634 -3.99 -33.27 15.98
CA LEU A 634 -3.91 -31.80 16.00
C LEU A 634 -2.46 -31.29 15.96
N ALA A 635 -1.55 -31.97 16.65
CA ALA A 635 -0.12 -31.66 16.60
C ALA A 635 0.47 -31.94 15.21
N ALA A 636 0.13 -33.09 14.61
CA ALA A 636 0.54 -33.46 13.27
C ALA A 636 -0.03 -32.48 12.22
N TYR A 637 -1.29 -32.08 12.36
CA TYR A 637 -1.90 -31.04 11.52
C TYR A 637 -1.15 -29.72 11.64
N SER A 638 -0.86 -29.28 12.87
CA SER A 638 -0.14 -28.02 13.13
C SER A 638 1.28 -28.05 12.55
N LEU A 639 1.98 -29.18 12.61
CA LEU A 639 3.27 -29.36 11.94
C LEU A 639 3.12 -29.31 10.41
N GLY A 640 2.10 -29.99 9.87
CA GLY A 640 1.77 -30.02 8.45
C GLY A 640 1.45 -28.65 7.87
N LEU A 641 0.81 -27.75 8.64
CA LEU A 641 0.55 -26.37 8.22
C LEU A 641 1.82 -25.59 7.85
N TYR A 642 2.99 -25.97 8.36
CA TYR A 642 4.24 -25.36 7.97
C TYR A 642 4.96 -26.15 6.87
N ALA A 643 5.05 -27.47 7.05
CA ALA A 643 5.92 -28.33 6.28
C ALA A 643 5.32 -28.80 4.94
N LEU A 644 4.00 -28.79 4.79
CA LEU A 644 3.30 -29.34 3.63
C LEU A 644 2.67 -28.25 2.77
N PRO A 645 2.40 -28.53 1.47
CA PRO A 645 1.60 -27.66 0.63
C PRO A 645 0.25 -27.36 1.28
N TRP A 646 -0.11 -26.10 1.39
CA TRP A 646 -1.41 -25.70 1.90
C TRP A 646 -2.52 -26.05 0.95
N PHE A 647 -2.28 -25.77 -0.34
CA PHE A 647 -3.12 -26.21 -1.42
C PHE A 647 -2.36 -26.35 -2.74
N MET A 648 -2.89 -27.17 -3.63
CA MET A 648 -2.45 -27.27 -5.02
C MET A 648 -3.41 -26.49 -5.93
N ALA A 649 -2.88 -25.67 -6.84
CA ALA A 649 -3.69 -24.79 -7.70
C ALA A 649 -2.98 -24.46 -9.01
N GLN A 650 -3.71 -23.85 -9.94
CA GLN A 650 -3.13 -23.27 -11.15
C GLN A 650 -2.77 -21.80 -10.93
N PHE A 651 -1.53 -21.54 -10.52
CA PHE A 651 -1.02 -20.17 -10.33
C PHE A 651 -0.74 -19.47 -11.66
N LEU A 652 -0.46 -20.26 -12.69
CA LEU A 652 -0.44 -19.87 -14.10
C LEU A 652 -1.41 -20.80 -14.84
N SER A 653 -2.03 -20.28 -15.90
CA SER A 653 -3.05 -21.02 -16.65
C SER A 653 -2.47 -22.30 -17.24
N GLY A 654 -3.16 -23.42 -16.99
CA GLY A 654 -2.77 -24.72 -17.54
C GLY A 654 -1.65 -25.45 -16.78
N GLU A 655 -1.03 -24.81 -15.79
CA GLU A 655 0.13 -25.36 -15.09
C GLU A 655 -0.15 -25.58 -13.59
N PRO A 656 0.21 -26.74 -13.01
CA PRO A 656 0.05 -26.98 -11.59
C PRO A 656 1.09 -26.22 -10.76
N GLY A 657 0.72 -25.90 -9.52
CA GLY A 657 1.61 -25.34 -8.52
C GLY A 657 1.15 -25.64 -7.11
N LEU A 658 2.01 -25.33 -6.14
CA LEU A 658 1.82 -25.59 -4.72
C LEU A 658 1.99 -24.28 -3.93
N PHE A 659 0.99 -23.98 -3.11
CA PHE A 659 1.07 -22.92 -2.11
C PHE A 659 1.82 -23.43 -0.88
N LEU A 660 2.95 -22.81 -0.54
CA LEU A 660 3.75 -23.16 0.63
C LEU A 660 3.93 -21.91 1.51
N MET A 661 4.20 -22.09 2.79
CA MET A 661 4.43 -20.96 3.68
C MET A 661 5.75 -20.27 3.34
N GLY A 662 5.67 -19.01 2.91
CA GLY A 662 6.79 -18.18 2.47
C GLY A 662 7.17 -18.34 1.01
N LYS A 663 6.52 -19.21 0.23
CA LYS A 663 6.88 -19.44 -1.18
C LYS A 663 5.76 -20.08 -2.00
N VAL A 664 5.81 -19.89 -3.31
CA VAL A 664 4.99 -20.61 -4.28
C VAL A 664 5.89 -21.47 -5.15
N LEU A 665 5.54 -22.74 -5.31
CA LEU A 665 6.13 -23.59 -6.34
C LEU A 665 5.17 -23.61 -7.53
N TYR A 666 5.65 -23.32 -8.73
CA TYR A 666 4.82 -23.28 -9.93
C TYR A 666 5.58 -23.87 -11.11
N ARG A 667 4.83 -24.30 -12.12
CA ARG A 667 5.40 -24.79 -13.37
C ARG A 667 5.32 -23.72 -14.45
N LEU A 668 6.42 -23.49 -15.15
CA LEU A 668 6.56 -22.55 -16.26
C LEU A 668 7.43 -23.20 -17.32
N ASP A 669 6.99 -23.16 -18.59
CA ASP A 669 7.66 -23.78 -19.74
C ASP A 669 8.09 -25.25 -19.47
N GLY A 670 7.20 -26.00 -18.83
CA GLY A 670 7.41 -27.40 -18.49
C GLY A 670 8.36 -27.68 -17.31
N ARG A 671 8.97 -26.66 -16.69
CA ARG A 671 9.92 -26.78 -15.58
C ARG A 671 9.34 -26.25 -14.27
N TRP A 672 9.80 -26.80 -13.15
CA TRP A 672 9.40 -26.34 -11.81
C TRP A 672 10.27 -25.17 -11.36
N HIS A 673 9.62 -24.11 -10.91
CA HIS A 673 10.23 -22.91 -10.35
C HIS A 673 9.67 -22.64 -8.96
N SER A 674 10.46 -22.01 -8.11
CA SER A 674 10.01 -21.54 -6.79
C SER A 674 10.26 -20.05 -6.66
N ARG A 675 9.29 -19.32 -6.10
CA ARG A 675 9.42 -17.91 -5.77
C ARG A 675 9.10 -17.69 -4.30
N ALA A 676 9.95 -16.92 -3.61
CA ALA A 676 9.64 -16.44 -2.27
C ALA A 676 8.45 -15.48 -2.35
N ASP A 677 7.46 -15.66 -1.48
CA ASP A 677 6.19 -14.95 -1.62
C ASP A 677 5.62 -14.61 -0.24
N PRO A 678 5.66 -13.33 0.18
CA PRO A 678 5.22 -12.94 1.50
C PRO A 678 3.70 -12.99 1.66
N ASP A 679 2.93 -12.97 0.58
CA ASP A 679 1.47 -13.04 0.66
C ASP A 679 1.02 -14.39 1.20
N THR A 680 1.79 -15.44 0.93
CA THR A 680 1.53 -16.77 1.48
C THR A 680 1.53 -16.78 3.02
N LEU A 681 2.41 -16.00 3.64
CA LEU A 681 2.52 -15.88 5.09
C LEU A 681 1.44 -14.97 5.67
N ARG A 682 1.00 -13.96 4.92
CA ARG A 682 -0.13 -13.10 5.32
C ARG A 682 -1.42 -13.91 5.38
N VAL A 683 -1.72 -14.65 4.30
CA VAL A 683 -2.84 -15.59 4.25
C VAL A 683 -2.72 -16.63 5.37
N GLY A 684 -1.52 -17.18 5.55
CA GLY A 684 -1.21 -18.13 6.61
C GLY A 684 -1.51 -17.61 8.02
N SER A 685 -1.09 -16.38 8.30
CA SER A 685 -1.26 -15.72 9.60
C SER A 685 -2.73 -15.49 9.94
N VAL A 686 -3.51 -15.00 8.96
CA VAL A 686 -4.95 -14.76 9.14
C VAL A 686 -5.68 -16.07 9.44
N HIS A 687 -5.38 -17.13 8.69
CA HIS A 687 -6.01 -18.43 8.92
C HIS A 687 -5.59 -19.06 10.25
N LEU A 688 -4.31 -18.96 10.65
CA LEU A 688 -3.86 -19.43 11.97
C LEU A 688 -4.59 -18.70 13.11
N ALA A 689 -4.62 -17.37 13.06
CA ALA A 689 -5.20 -16.54 14.11
C ALA A 689 -6.72 -16.67 14.21
N LEU A 690 -7.44 -16.66 13.08
CA LEU A 690 -8.90 -16.58 13.06
C LEU A 690 -9.58 -17.94 12.93
N THR A 691 -8.84 -19.00 12.60
CA THR A 691 -9.41 -20.33 12.43
C THR A 691 -8.70 -21.39 13.26
N VAL A 692 -7.42 -21.66 13.03
CA VAL A 692 -6.74 -22.84 13.60
C VAL A 692 -6.62 -22.76 15.12
N LEU A 693 -6.17 -21.61 15.65
CA LEU A 693 -6.04 -21.38 17.09
C LEU A 693 -7.42 -21.46 17.80
N PRO A 694 -8.45 -20.71 17.37
CA PRO A 694 -9.80 -20.84 17.94
C PRO A 694 -10.38 -22.25 17.84
N ALA A 695 -10.19 -22.94 16.71
CA ALA A 695 -10.63 -24.32 16.51
C ALA A 695 -9.97 -25.30 17.50
N THR A 696 -8.67 -25.12 17.75
CA THR A 696 -7.91 -25.94 18.70
C THR A 696 -8.42 -25.73 20.12
N LEU A 697 -8.61 -24.47 20.53
CA LEU A 697 -9.17 -24.13 21.84
C LEU A 697 -10.59 -24.68 22.01
N TRP A 698 -11.44 -24.51 21.00
CA TRP A 698 -12.79 -25.06 21.02
C TRP A 698 -12.77 -26.58 21.20
N THR A 699 -11.94 -27.28 20.43
CA THR A 699 -11.80 -28.75 20.53
C THR A 699 -11.37 -29.17 21.91
N ALA A 700 -10.40 -28.47 22.49
CA ALA A 700 -9.94 -28.70 23.85
C ALA A 700 -11.07 -28.56 24.87
N THR A 701 -11.93 -27.53 24.75
CA THR A 701 -13.08 -27.37 25.66
C THR A 701 -14.11 -28.49 25.54
N VAL A 702 -14.35 -29.00 24.33
CA VAL A 702 -15.29 -30.09 24.08
C VAL A 702 -14.76 -31.41 24.65
N THR A 703 -13.51 -31.76 24.36
CA THR A 703 -12.89 -33.01 24.81
C THR A 703 -12.64 -33.02 26.31
N SER A 704 -12.20 -31.91 26.90
CA SER A 704 -12.08 -31.72 28.35
C SER A 704 -13.41 -31.99 29.05
N ARG A 705 -14.51 -31.43 28.54
CA ARG A 705 -15.84 -31.69 29.10
C ARG A 705 -16.21 -33.17 29.01
N TRP A 706 -15.92 -33.84 27.90
CA TRP A 706 -16.22 -35.28 27.76
C TRP A 706 -15.44 -36.11 28.76
N ALA A 707 -14.14 -35.84 28.93
CA ALA A 707 -13.30 -36.48 29.93
C ALA A 707 -13.90 -36.33 31.33
N ARG A 708 -14.36 -35.12 31.69
CA ARG A 708 -14.99 -34.85 33.00
C ARG A 708 -16.34 -35.55 33.18
N LEU A 709 -17.21 -35.53 32.16
CA LEU A 709 -18.51 -36.23 32.22
C LEU A 709 -18.33 -37.74 32.39
N LEU A 710 -17.29 -38.30 31.76
CA LEU A 710 -16.92 -39.72 31.91
C LEU A 710 -16.40 -40.03 33.31
N ALA A 711 -15.48 -39.22 33.82
CA ALA A 711 -14.98 -39.34 35.19
C ALA A 711 -16.13 -39.29 36.21
N ALA A 712 -17.13 -38.42 35.98
CA ALA A 712 -18.31 -38.28 36.83
C ALA A 712 -19.43 -39.30 36.56
N ARG A 713 -19.23 -40.28 35.66
CA ARG A 713 -20.25 -41.28 35.22
C ARG A 713 -21.60 -40.67 34.78
N ARG A 714 -21.61 -39.42 34.32
CA ARG A 714 -22.83 -38.69 33.92
C ARG A 714 -23.26 -39.07 32.50
N PRO A 715 -24.56 -38.94 32.15
CA PRO A 715 -25.03 -39.18 30.79
C PRO A 715 -24.39 -38.18 29.80
N LEU A 716 -23.84 -38.72 28.71
CA LEU A 716 -23.32 -37.94 27.59
C LEU A 716 -24.49 -37.41 26.74
N ARG A 717 -25.14 -36.32 27.16
CA ARG A 717 -26.18 -35.63 26.38
C ARG A 717 -25.98 -34.10 26.43
N PRO A 718 -26.12 -33.38 25.29
CA PRO A 718 -25.61 -33.70 23.95
C PRO A 718 -24.07 -33.67 23.89
N ALA A 719 -23.48 -34.21 22.82
CA ALA A 719 -22.03 -34.26 22.61
C ALA A 719 -21.38 -32.86 22.56
N VAL A 720 -22.08 -31.85 22.03
CA VAL A 720 -21.63 -30.46 22.03
C VAL A 720 -22.82 -29.63 22.50
N THR A 721 -22.65 -28.73 23.48
CA THR A 721 -23.77 -27.89 23.92
C THR A 721 -24.14 -26.83 22.89
N PRO A 722 -25.39 -26.32 22.94
CA PRO A 722 -25.77 -25.14 22.17
C PRO A 722 -24.77 -23.98 22.30
N ALA A 723 -24.28 -23.69 23.51
CA ALA A 723 -23.25 -22.67 23.73
C ALA A 723 -21.91 -22.96 23.04
N GLN A 724 -21.51 -24.24 22.95
CA GLN A 724 -20.28 -24.63 22.25
C GLN A 724 -20.47 -24.55 20.73
N TRP A 725 -21.66 -24.88 20.22
CA TRP A 725 -22.01 -24.66 18.82
C TRP A 725 -22.08 -23.18 18.46
N ALA A 726 -22.68 -22.35 19.31
CA ALA A 726 -22.75 -20.91 19.13
C ALA A 726 -21.35 -20.26 19.06
N ALA A 727 -20.38 -20.78 19.82
CA ALA A 727 -18.99 -20.33 19.76
C ALA A 727 -18.25 -20.80 18.48
N ALA A 728 -18.57 -21.99 17.95
CA ALA A 728 -17.91 -22.55 16.76
C ALA A 728 -18.52 -22.10 15.43
N ALA A 729 -19.82 -21.85 15.37
CA ALA A 729 -20.54 -21.46 14.16
C ALA A 729 -19.91 -20.26 13.41
N PRO A 730 -19.58 -19.11 14.06
CA PRO A 730 -18.95 -18.01 13.35
C PRO A 730 -17.55 -18.35 12.84
N LEU A 731 -16.79 -19.18 13.57
CA LEU A 731 -15.45 -19.62 13.16
C LEU A 731 -15.51 -20.53 11.93
N LEU A 732 -16.45 -21.48 11.91
CA LEU A 732 -16.67 -22.38 10.79
C LEU A 732 -17.20 -21.63 9.56
N ALA A 733 -18.09 -20.66 9.76
CA ALA A 733 -18.57 -19.79 8.69
C ALA A 733 -17.44 -18.95 8.08
N LEU A 734 -16.61 -18.32 8.93
CA LEU A 734 -15.43 -17.57 8.48
C LEU A 734 -14.44 -18.47 7.74
N HIS A 735 -14.15 -19.65 8.27
CA HIS A 735 -13.27 -20.61 7.62
C HIS A 735 -13.79 -21.04 6.25
N ALA A 736 -15.08 -21.40 6.16
CA ALA A 736 -15.71 -21.77 4.91
C ALA A 736 -15.67 -20.61 3.90
N ALA A 737 -15.92 -19.38 4.35
CA ALA A 737 -15.84 -18.19 3.51
C ALA A 737 -14.41 -17.93 2.99
N VAL A 738 -13.39 -18.08 3.83
CA VAL A 738 -11.98 -17.93 3.45
C VAL A 738 -11.55 -19.03 2.48
N ALA A 739 -11.87 -20.30 2.78
CA ALA A 739 -11.56 -21.42 1.90
C ALA A 739 -12.29 -21.28 0.55
N TRP A 740 -13.54 -20.84 0.55
CA TRP A 740 -14.30 -20.52 -0.66
C TRP A 740 -13.64 -19.40 -1.45
N ARG A 741 -13.31 -18.28 -0.79
CA ARG A 741 -12.71 -17.12 -1.46
C ARG A 741 -11.33 -17.40 -2.02
N ILE A 742 -10.48 -18.13 -1.30
CA ILE A 742 -9.11 -18.42 -1.74
C ILE A 742 -9.11 -19.59 -2.72
N CYS A 743 -9.58 -20.77 -2.31
CA CYS A 743 -9.47 -21.96 -3.15
C CYS A 743 -10.45 -21.90 -4.33
N PHE A 744 -11.73 -21.66 -4.09
CA PHE A 744 -12.73 -21.76 -5.14
C PHE A 744 -12.72 -20.55 -6.08
N VAL A 745 -12.82 -19.34 -5.54
CA VAL A 745 -12.85 -18.11 -6.35
C VAL A 745 -11.51 -17.87 -7.06
N SER A 746 -10.39 -17.88 -6.33
CA SER A 746 -9.10 -17.56 -6.93
C SER A 746 -8.47 -18.68 -7.76
N TYR A 747 -8.81 -19.95 -7.51
CA TYR A 747 -8.13 -21.08 -8.18
C TYR A 747 -9.06 -22.19 -8.71
N GLY A 748 -10.33 -22.24 -8.31
CA GLY A 748 -11.30 -23.25 -8.72
C GLY A 748 -11.40 -24.47 -7.79
N TRP A 749 -12.34 -25.37 -8.10
CA TRP A 749 -12.64 -26.55 -7.26
C TRP A 749 -11.46 -27.49 -6.97
N PRO A 750 -10.45 -27.69 -7.85
CA PRO A 750 -9.34 -28.59 -7.52
C PRO A 750 -8.55 -28.10 -6.30
N ALA A 751 -8.44 -26.77 -6.13
CA ALA A 751 -7.76 -26.20 -4.97
C ALA A 751 -8.50 -26.47 -3.65
N VAL A 752 -9.81 -26.73 -3.67
CA VAL A 752 -10.58 -27.11 -2.48
C VAL A 752 -10.33 -28.56 -2.09
N LEU A 753 -10.17 -29.45 -3.07
CA LEU A 753 -9.93 -30.87 -2.79
C LEU A 753 -8.51 -31.11 -2.27
N PHE A 754 -7.54 -30.42 -2.88
CA PHE A 754 -6.13 -30.55 -2.54
C PHE A 754 -5.66 -29.43 -1.65
N SER A 755 -6.41 -29.07 -0.60
CA SER A 755 -6.02 -28.05 0.38
C SER A 755 -5.89 -28.58 1.80
N PRO A 756 -4.89 -29.44 2.09
CA PRO A 756 -4.72 -30.00 3.41
C PRO A 756 -4.45 -28.95 4.48
N GLY A 757 -3.83 -27.81 4.14
CA GLY A 757 -3.57 -26.74 5.10
C GLY A 757 -4.73 -25.75 5.28
N LEU A 758 -5.68 -25.67 4.33
CA LEU A 758 -6.71 -24.63 4.34
C LEU A 758 -8.15 -25.15 4.42
N ALA A 759 -8.50 -26.36 3.97
CA ALA A 759 -9.88 -26.85 4.03
C ALA A 759 -10.08 -28.01 5.01
N TRP A 760 -8.99 -28.62 5.52
CA TRP A 760 -9.10 -29.81 6.35
C TRP A 760 -9.36 -29.52 7.83
N THR A 761 -9.31 -28.26 8.28
CA THR A 761 -9.59 -27.92 9.68
C THR A 761 -10.97 -28.45 10.10
N ALA A 762 -12.05 -28.12 9.39
CA ALA A 762 -13.40 -28.56 9.77
C ALA A 762 -13.61 -30.09 9.68
N PRO A 763 -13.21 -30.79 8.59
CA PRO A 763 -13.25 -32.26 8.54
C PRO A 763 -12.43 -32.94 9.64
N LEU A 764 -11.24 -32.43 9.95
CA LEU A 764 -10.40 -32.93 11.03
C LEU A 764 -11.12 -32.80 12.37
N LEU A 765 -11.69 -31.62 12.67
CA LEU A 765 -12.47 -31.42 13.89
C LEU A 765 -13.64 -32.40 14.00
N ALA A 766 -14.41 -32.56 12.93
CA ALA A 766 -15.54 -33.48 12.90
C ALA A 766 -15.10 -34.93 13.14
N TRP A 767 -14.01 -35.36 12.49
CA TRP A 767 -13.45 -36.69 12.65
C TRP A 767 -12.96 -36.93 14.08
N LEU A 768 -12.21 -35.99 14.67
CA LEU A 768 -11.71 -36.09 16.05
C LEU A 768 -12.86 -36.26 17.05
N LEU A 769 -13.93 -35.48 16.88
CA LEU A 769 -15.12 -35.56 17.74
C LEU A 769 -15.85 -36.90 17.59
N VAL A 770 -16.02 -37.39 16.37
CA VAL A 770 -16.67 -38.69 16.11
C VAL A 770 -15.82 -39.84 16.65
N ALA A 771 -14.52 -39.85 16.36
CA ALA A 771 -13.57 -40.86 16.79
C ALA A 771 -13.52 -40.95 18.31
N ARG A 772 -13.38 -39.80 18.99
CA ARG A 772 -13.35 -39.76 20.46
C ARG A 772 -14.69 -40.19 21.06
N ARG A 773 -15.83 -39.73 20.53
CA ARG A 773 -17.16 -40.17 21.02
C ARG A 773 -17.34 -41.68 20.89
N ARG A 774 -16.89 -42.29 19.80
CA ARG A 774 -16.93 -43.76 19.61
C ARG A 774 -16.05 -44.49 20.62
N GLY A 775 -14.80 -44.03 20.81
CA GLY A 775 -13.89 -44.61 21.82
C GLY A 775 -14.46 -44.54 23.24
N VAL A 776 -15.07 -43.40 23.57
CA VAL A 776 -15.76 -43.17 24.85
C VAL A 776 -16.95 -44.11 25.06
N LEU A 777 -17.81 -44.28 24.04
CA LEU A 777 -18.95 -45.19 24.12
C LEU A 777 -18.51 -46.67 24.22
N ALA A 778 -17.42 -47.04 23.52
CA ALA A 778 -16.84 -48.37 23.59
C ALA A 778 -16.27 -48.68 24.98
N ALA A 779 -15.57 -47.72 25.61
CA ALA A 779 -15.05 -47.86 26.97
C ALA A 779 -16.16 -48.08 28.00
N ARG A 780 -17.29 -47.36 27.89
CA ARG A 780 -18.44 -47.50 28.79
C ARG A 780 -19.15 -48.86 28.66
N ARG A 781 -19.22 -49.43 27.45
CA ARG A 781 -19.86 -50.74 27.19
C ARG A 781 -19.08 -51.92 27.79
N ARG A 782 -17.77 -51.79 28.01
CA ARG A 782 -16.92 -52.86 28.56
C ARG A 782 -16.98 -52.99 30.09
N GLY A 783 -17.77 -52.18 30.79
CA GLY A 783 -18.08 -52.34 32.22
C GLY A 783 -16.91 -52.24 33.22
N GLY A 784 -15.68 -52.05 32.76
CA GLY A 784 -14.51 -52.00 33.63
C GLY A 784 -14.47 -50.74 34.52
N PRO A 785 -13.81 -50.79 35.69
CA PRO A 785 -13.33 -49.56 36.32
C PRO A 785 -12.53 -48.77 35.29
N ALA A 786 -12.46 -47.46 35.46
CA ALA A 786 -11.53 -46.61 34.71
C ALA A 786 -10.08 -46.93 35.10
N GLY A 787 -9.66 -48.17 34.91
CA GLY A 787 -8.29 -48.53 34.65
C GLY A 787 -7.96 -47.94 33.31
N VAL A 788 -7.54 -46.68 33.34
CA VAL A 788 -6.36 -46.29 32.59
C VAL A 788 -5.41 -47.49 32.76
N GLY A 789 -5.24 -48.34 31.75
CA GLY A 789 -4.02 -49.14 31.69
C GLY A 789 -2.95 -48.10 31.92
N THR A 790 -2.21 -48.24 33.04
CA THR A 790 -1.36 -47.19 33.65
C THR A 790 -1.00 -46.18 32.59
N PRO A 791 -1.38 -44.90 32.72
CA PRO A 791 -1.02 -43.96 31.69
C PRO A 791 0.49 -44.09 31.63
N VAL A 792 1.02 -44.62 30.53
CA VAL A 792 2.33 -44.18 30.11
C VAL A 792 2.06 -42.72 29.87
N SER A 793 2.29 -41.95 30.94
CA SER A 793 2.06 -40.54 30.92
C SER A 793 2.83 -40.08 29.69
N PRO A 794 2.25 -39.30 28.78
CA PRO A 794 3.06 -38.66 27.75
C PRO A 794 4.17 -37.78 28.38
N CYS A 795 4.15 -37.60 29.71
CA CYS A 795 5.20 -37.00 30.53
C CYS A 795 6.32 -37.93 31.02
N THR A 796 6.34 -39.23 30.70
CA THR A 796 7.46 -40.13 31.05
C THR A 796 7.96 -40.83 29.79
N TRP A 797 9.10 -40.36 29.27
CA TRP A 797 9.93 -41.19 28.38
C TRP A 797 10.51 -42.36 29.19
N PRO A 798 10.83 -43.52 28.56
CA PRO A 798 11.50 -44.60 29.25
C PRO A 798 12.91 -44.13 29.64
N ALA A 799 13.27 -44.27 30.92
CA ALA A 799 14.60 -43.96 31.44
C ALA A 799 15.69 -44.95 30.98
N ALA A 800 15.54 -45.57 29.80
CA ALA A 800 16.33 -46.71 29.35
C ALA A 800 17.42 -46.36 28.31
N LEU A 801 18.00 -45.16 28.38
CA LEU A 801 19.10 -44.73 27.49
C LEU A 801 20.27 -44.05 28.21
N LEU A 802 20.46 -44.33 29.49
CA LEU A 802 21.72 -44.02 30.18
C LEU A 802 22.40 -45.35 30.57
N PRO A 803 23.64 -45.60 30.12
CA PRO A 803 24.34 -46.81 30.53
C PRO A 803 24.62 -46.72 32.03
N GLU A 804 24.23 -47.76 32.77
CA GLU A 804 24.50 -47.89 34.20
C GLU A 804 26.01 -47.85 34.46
N LEU A 805 26.46 -46.82 35.17
CA LEU A 805 27.75 -46.87 35.85
C LEU A 805 27.53 -47.59 37.19
N PRO A 806 28.38 -48.58 37.54
CA PRO A 806 28.17 -49.40 38.72
C PRO A 806 28.37 -48.57 39.99
N ALA A 807 27.40 -48.67 40.89
CA ALA A 807 27.42 -48.05 42.19
C ALA A 807 28.51 -48.66 43.08
N GLY A 808 29.49 -47.85 43.47
CA GLY A 808 30.47 -48.18 44.50
C GLY A 808 31.07 -46.91 45.09
N ALA A 809 31.01 -46.81 46.42
CA ALA A 809 31.58 -45.78 47.32
C ALA A 809 30.80 -44.44 47.34
N ALA A 810 29.90 -44.20 48.29
CA ALA A 810 30.11 -43.96 49.73
C ALA A 810 30.80 -42.62 50.06
N LYS A 811 30.03 -41.77 50.76
CA LYS A 811 30.38 -40.74 51.75
C LYS A 811 31.02 -39.41 51.32
N ASP A 812 30.46 -38.39 51.96
CA ASP A 812 30.99 -37.06 52.31
C ASP A 812 31.11 -35.97 51.23
N ARG A 813 30.06 -35.17 51.06
CA ARG A 813 29.95 -33.77 51.56
C ARG A 813 28.69 -33.08 51.06
#